data_AF-A0A8X7PCC2-F1
#
_entry.id   AF-A0A8X7PCC2-F1
#
_cell.length_a   1.000
_cell.length_b   1.000
_cell.length_c   1.000
_cell.angle_alpha   90.00
_cell.angle_beta   90.00
_cell.angle_gamma   90.00
#
_symmetry.space_group_name_H-M   'P 1'
#
loop_
_entity.id
_entity.type
_entity.pdbx_description
1 polymer ?
#
loop_
_entity_poly.entity_id
_entity_poly.type
_entity_poly.pdbx_seq_one_letter_code
_entity_poly.pdbx_strand_id
1 'polypeptide(L)'
;MSDQSSVHLDVKDNHVVMKNGIVEVTISKPDGFVTGISYHGVNNLLESHNEDYDRGIKGTSFQVVLENEELVEISFTRKWDSSLKDHIAPINVDKRFIMRKDVTGFYSYGIFEHLAEWPAFNLPQTRIVYKLRKDKFRYMAVADNRQRKMPLPEDRLGKRGRPLAYPEAVLLVHPVEEEFKGEVDDKYEYSCENKDLKVHGWISHNLDLGCWQIIPSNEFRSGGLLKQNLTSHVGPISLAMFISAHYAGEDMVMKVKAGESWKKVFGPVFTYLNCLPDQTSDPLSLWQDAKNQMLIEVQSWPYGFPASEDYALSDKRGCINGRLLVRDKSLSDELLPANGAFIGLAPPGEVGSWQTESKGYQFWTEADADGYFTINNIREGEYNLNAYVTGWIGDYQYEELITITAGCDIDISSIVYEPPRDGPTVWEIGIPDRSAAEFFVPDPNPKYINKLYIGHPDRYWDLVWSEYGTPGTTGNSERIKGTSFEVVVENEELVEISFTRKWDSSLQDHIAPINVDKRFIMRKDVTGFYSYGIFEHLAEWPAFNLPQTRIVYKLRKDKFRYMAVADNRQRRMPLPEDRLGKRGRPLAYPEAVLLVHPVEEEFKGEVDDKYEYSCENKDLKVHGWISHNLDLGCWQIIPSNEFRSGGLCKQNLTSHVGPISLAMFISAHYAGEDMVMKVKAGESWKKVFGPVFTYLNCLPDQTSDPLSLWQDAKNQMLIEVQSWPYDFPASEDYALSDKRGCISGRLLVRDKLLSDELLPANGASIGLAPPGEVGSWQTESKGYQFWTEADADGYFTITNIREGEYNLNAYVTGWIGDYQYEQLITITAGCDIDISSIVYEPPRDGPTVWEIGIPDRSAAEFFVPDPNPKYINKLYIGHPDRFRQYGLWERYTELYPKEDLVFTIGVSDYQKDWFFAHLEKVQENSTYKLRITLATANVAELQVRMNEDESEKSLIFTTGVIGHDNTIARHGIHGLYRLYNVDVPSEKLLEGDNTLFLTQAMTTVGAFNGLMYDYIRLEEPCLASNFH
;
A
#
# COMPACT_ATOMS: atom_id res chain seq x y z
N MET A 1 38.88 -34.99 -15.56
CA MET A 1 37.62 -35.75 -15.72
C MET A 1 36.99 -35.28 -17.03
N SER A 2 36.01 -36.00 -17.59
CA SER A 2 35.50 -35.72 -18.94
C SER A 2 34.79 -34.37 -19.03
N ASP A 3 34.73 -33.83 -20.25
CA ASP A 3 33.91 -32.68 -20.61
C ASP A 3 32.46 -32.90 -20.16
N GLN A 4 31.85 -31.87 -19.57
CA GLN A 4 30.45 -31.85 -19.13
C GLN A 4 29.66 -30.69 -19.77
N SER A 5 30.25 -29.98 -20.74
CA SER A 5 29.68 -28.74 -21.29
C SER A 5 28.85 -28.93 -22.58
N SER A 6 28.90 -30.10 -23.23
CA SER A 6 28.18 -30.35 -24.49
C SER A 6 26.70 -30.74 -24.27
N VAL A 7 25.82 -30.31 -25.18
CA VAL A 7 24.48 -30.93 -25.30
C VAL A 7 24.61 -32.38 -25.75
N HIS A 8 23.74 -33.25 -25.27
CA HIS A 8 23.74 -34.68 -25.60
C HIS A 8 22.32 -35.23 -25.75
N LEU A 9 22.10 -36.05 -26.78
CA LEU A 9 20.86 -36.80 -26.99
C LEU A 9 21.07 -38.30 -26.74
N ASP A 10 20.32 -38.86 -25.80
CA ASP A 10 20.27 -40.31 -25.56
C ASP A 10 19.00 -40.91 -26.18
N VAL A 11 19.15 -41.68 -27.27
CA VAL A 11 18.04 -42.32 -27.99
C VAL A 11 17.89 -43.77 -27.55
N LYS A 12 16.84 -44.08 -26.77
CA LYS A 12 16.43 -45.47 -26.44
C LYS A 12 15.35 -45.96 -27.38
N ASP A 13 14.84 -47.17 -27.15
CA ASP A 13 13.75 -47.76 -27.96
C ASP A 13 12.44 -46.97 -27.79
N ASN A 14 11.96 -46.85 -26.54
CA ASN A 14 10.63 -46.34 -26.19
C ASN A 14 10.62 -44.86 -25.76
N HIS A 15 11.79 -44.23 -25.62
CA HIS A 15 11.94 -42.82 -25.27
C HIS A 15 13.26 -42.25 -25.78
N VAL A 16 13.38 -40.93 -25.75
CA VAL A 16 14.64 -40.19 -25.96
C VAL A 16 14.83 -39.18 -24.83
N VAL A 17 16.08 -38.80 -24.57
CA VAL A 17 16.41 -37.86 -23.50
C VAL A 17 17.39 -36.80 -24.00
N MET A 18 16.98 -35.54 -23.98
CA MET A 18 17.87 -34.40 -24.22
C MET A 18 18.50 -33.96 -22.90
N LYS A 19 19.81 -33.68 -22.87
CA LYS A 19 20.53 -33.18 -21.69
C LYS A 19 21.54 -32.11 -22.08
N ASN A 20 21.71 -31.07 -21.25
CA ASN A 20 22.72 -30.02 -21.43
C ASN A 20 23.55 -29.76 -20.15
N GLY A 21 23.65 -30.75 -19.27
CA GLY A 21 24.30 -30.62 -17.96
C GLY A 21 23.46 -29.93 -16.88
N ILE A 22 22.47 -29.10 -17.26
CA ILE A 22 21.63 -28.32 -16.34
C ILE A 22 20.20 -28.89 -16.26
N VAL A 23 19.59 -29.14 -17.43
CA VAL A 23 18.23 -29.65 -17.60
C VAL A 23 18.28 -30.98 -18.35
N GLU A 24 17.39 -31.90 -17.98
CA GLU A 24 17.17 -33.16 -18.68
C GLU A 24 15.68 -33.31 -19.02
N VAL A 25 15.36 -33.65 -20.29
CA VAL A 25 13.98 -33.75 -20.79
C VAL A 25 13.77 -35.11 -21.44
N THR A 26 12.90 -35.91 -20.84
CA THR A 26 12.54 -37.27 -21.32
C THR A 26 11.25 -37.22 -22.11
N ILE A 27 11.30 -37.74 -23.34
CA ILE A 27 10.18 -37.69 -24.29
C ILE A 27 9.93 -39.10 -24.84
N SER A 28 8.67 -39.55 -24.83
CA SER A 28 8.30 -40.87 -25.35
C SER A 28 8.51 -40.98 -26.87
N LYS A 29 8.84 -42.18 -27.37
CA LYS A 29 9.17 -42.44 -28.77
C LYS A 29 8.34 -43.62 -29.30
N PRO A 30 7.69 -43.50 -30.47
CA PRO A 30 7.62 -42.35 -31.38
C PRO A 30 6.57 -41.29 -30.98
N ASP A 31 5.89 -41.48 -29.86
CA ASP A 31 4.70 -40.71 -29.47
C ASP A 31 4.96 -39.20 -29.24
N GLY A 32 6.16 -38.80 -28.84
CA GLY A 32 6.56 -37.41 -28.64
C GLY A 32 5.88 -36.71 -27.47
N PHE A 33 5.54 -37.43 -26.40
CA PHE A 33 5.00 -36.83 -25.16
C PHE A 33 6.14 -36.55 -24.20
N VAL A 34 6.19 -35.35 -23.62
CA VAL A 34 7.12 -35.07 -22.51
C VAL A 34 6.63 -35.86 -21.29
N THR A 35 7.42 -36.85 -20.86
CA THR A 35 7.13 -37.72 -19.72
C THR A 35 7.97 -37.38 -18.50
N GLY A 36 9.14 -36.76 -18.70
CA GLY A 36 10.01 -36.27 -17.65
C GLY A 36 10.61 -34.89 -17.96
N ILE A 37 10.67 -34.03 -16.95
CA ILE A 37 11.53 -32.84 -16.91
C ILE A 37 12.30 -32.89 -15.59
N SER A 38 13.62 -33.02 -15.67
CA SER A 38 14.52 -33.11 -14.53
C SER A 38 15.38 -31.84 -14.44
N TYR A 39 15.45 -31.26 -13.24
CA TYR A 39 16.20 -30.03 -12.98
C TYR A 39 16.56 -29.93 -11.50
N HIS A 40 17.74 -29.37 -11.20
CA HIS A 40 18.21 -29.04 -9.84
C HIS A 40 17.95 -30.13 -8.78
N GLY A 41 18.32 -31.38 -9.10
CA GLY A 41 18.18 -32.54 -8.21
C GLY A 41 16.78 -33.17 -8.14
N VAL A 42 15.80 -32.68 -8.91
CA VAL A 42 14.44 -33.21 -8.95
C VAL A 42 14.24 -34.11 -10.16
N ASN A 43 13.97 -35.39 -9.93
CA ASN A 43 13.89 -36.43 -10.98
C ASN A 43 12.69 -36.30 -11.94
N ASN A 44 11.64 -35.55 -11.58
CA ASN A 44 10.55 -35.16 -12.49
C ASN A 44 9.72 -34.01 -11.89
N LEU A 45 9.53 -32.93 -12.65
CA LEU A 45 8.61 -31.83 -12.33
C LEU A 45 7.16 -32.10 -12.75
N LEU A 46 6.93 -33.04 -13.68
CA LEU A 46 5.61 -33.37 -14.24
C LEU A 46 4.84 -34.40 -13.40
N GLU A 47 3.52 -34.33 -13.46
CA GLU A 47 2.62 -35.29 -12.81
C GLU A 47 2.70 -36.68 -13.47
N SER A 48 3.01 -37.69 -12.64
CA SER A 48 3.28 -39.07 -13.05
C SER A 48 2.06 -39.99 -12.97
N HIS A 49 0.98 -39.58 -12.30
CA HIS A 49 -0.19 -40.43 -12.08
C HIS A 49 -1.30 -40.31 -13.15
N ASN A 50 -1.12 -39.45 -14.17
CA ASN A 50 -2.06 -39.31 -15.29
C ASN A 50 -1.81 -40.37 -16.37
N GLU A 51 -2.89 -40.95 -16.91
CA GLU A 51 -2.85 -41.98 -17.96
C GLU A 51 -2.27 -41.46 -19.28
N ASP A 52 -1.48 -42.26 -19.98
CA ASP A 52 -0.58 -41.75 -21.05
C ASP A 52 -1.27 -41.21 -22.31
N TYR A 53 -2.56 -41.49 -22.52
CA TYR A 53 -3.33 -40.90 -23.62
C TYR A 53 -3.78 -39.44 -23.34
N ASP A 54 -3.74 -38.98 -22.08
CA ASP A 54 -4.02 -37.59 -21.65
C ASP A 54 -2.78 -36.67 -21.81
N ARG A 55 -1.80 -37.09 -22.63
CA ARG A 55 -0.55 -36.35 -22.93
C ARG A 55 -0.55 -35.64 -24.30
N GLY A 56 -1.67 -35.66 -25.04
CA GLY A 56 -1.91 -34.79 -26.20
C GLY A 56 -1.79 -35.46 -27.57
N ILE A 57 -1.29 -34.74 -28.58
CA ILE A 57 -1.19 -35.26 -29.97
C ILE A 57 -0.10 -36.33 -30.06
N LYS A 58 -0.48 -37.59 -30.30
CA LYS A 58 0.45 -38.72 -30.46
C LYS A 58 1.18 -38.66 -31.83
N GLY A 59 2.51 -38.73 -31.80
CA GLY A 59 3.39 -38.92 -32.96
C GLY A 59 3.40 -40.37 -33.46
N THR A 60 3.80 -40.59 -34.72
CA THR A 60 3.98 -41.93 -35.31
C THR A 60 5.39 -42.18 -35.85
N SER A 61 6.23 -41.14 -35.97
CA SER A 61 7.66 -41.24 -36.28
C SER A 61 8.47 -40.26 -35.43
N PHE A 62 9.75 -40.57 -35.23
CA PHE A 62 10.74 -39.76 -34.53
C PHE A 62 11.97 -39.55 -35.43
N GLN A 63 12.53 -38.35 -35.42
CA GLN A 63 13.75 -38.00 -36.15
C GLN A 63 14.64 -37.06 -35.32
N VAL A 64 15.96 -37.29 -35.37
CA VAL A 64 16.96 -36.27 -34.99
C VAL A 64 17.13 -35.33 -36.18
N VAL A 65 16.94 -34.04 -35.95
CA VAL A 65 17.00 -33.01 -37.01
C VAL A 65 18.41 -32.41 -37.07
N LEU A 66 18.95 -32.08 -35.89
CA LEU A 66 20.29 -31.52 -35.71
C LEU A 66 20.83 -31.95 -34.34
N GLU A 67 22.08 -32.37 -34.28
CA GLU A 67 22.80 -32.66 -33.04
C GLU A 67 24.25 -32.19 -33.19
N ASN A 68 24.70 -31.35 -32.26
CA ASN A 68 26.08 -30.89 -32.13
C ASN A 68 26.33 -30.46 -30.66
N GLU A 69 27.56 -30.06 -30.34
CA GLU A 69 27.97 -29.69 -28.98
C GLU A 69 27.17 -28.53 -28.37
N GLU A 70 26.62 -27.63 -29.20
CA GLU A 70 25.93 -26.41 -28.80
C GLU A 70 24.39 -26.55 -28.77
N LEU A 71 23.80 -27.43 -29.60
CA LEU A 71 22.35 -27.70 -29.60
C LEU A 71 21.94 -29.06 -30.16
N VAL A 72 20.75 -29.49 -29.73
CA VAL A 72 19.98 -30.62 -30.27
C VAL A 72 18.60 -30.14 -30.69
N GLU A 73 18.17 -30.46 -31.91
CA GLU A 73 16.77 -30.40 -32.36
C GLU A 73 16.25 -31.80 -32.73
N ILE A 74 15.07 -32.14 -32.22
CA ILE A 74 14.37 -33.40 -32.53
C ILE A 74 12.92 -33.15 -32.98
N SER A 75 12.42 -34.06 -33.81
CA SER A 75 11.09 -34.04 -34.44
C SER A 75 10.28 -35.28 -34.07
N PHE A 76 8.98 -35.08 -33.86
CA PHE A 76 7.99 -36.13 -33.73
C PHE A 76 6.80 -35.86 -34.65
N THR A 77 6.80 -36.52 -35.81
CA THR A 77 5.75 -36.34 -36.83
C THR A 77 4.61 -37.33 -36.65
N ARG A 78 3.38 -36.88 -36.87
CA ARG A 78 2.20 -37.69 -37.21
C ARG A 78 1.70 -37.25 -38.57
N LYS A 79 1.59 -38.18 -39.53
CA LYS A 79 0.90 -37.93 -40.81
C LYS A 79 -0.58 -38.33 -40.75
N TRP A 80 -1.40 -37.74 -41.60
CA TRP A 80 -2.78 -38.17 -41.82
C TRP A 80 -2.91 -38.95 -43.14
N ASP A 81 -3.84 -39.90 -43.17
CA ASP A 81 -4.28 -40.58 -44.38
C ASP A 81 -5.77 -40.97 -44.27
N SER A 82 -6.38 -41.38 -45.37
CA SER A 82 -7.83 -41.67 -45.46
C SER A 82 -8.33 -42.82 -44.56
N SER A 83 -7.46 -43.69 -44.04
CA SER A 83 -7.83 -44.72 -43.06
C SER A 83 -8.04 -44.15 -41.64
N LEU A 84 -7.47 -42.97 -41.37
CA LEU A 84 -7.58 -42.24 -40.11
C LEU A 84 -8.70 -41.19 -40.11
N LYS A 85 -9.53 -41.19 -41.17
CA LYS A 85 -10.72 -40.34 -41.29
C LYS A 85 -11.69 -40.61 -40.13
N ASP A 86 -12.36 -39.55 -39.66
CA ASP A 86 -13.34 -39.56 -38.56
C ASP A 86 -12.77 -40.02 -37.18
N HIS A 87 -11.48 -40.39 -37.11
CA HIS A 87 -10.77 -40.78 -35.88
C HIS A 87 -9.83 -39.70 -35.35
N ILE A 88 -9.20 -38.92 -36.23
CA ILE A 88 -8.37 -37.76 -35.89
C ILE A 88 -8.59 -36.60 -36.87
N ALA A 89 -8.23 -35.38 -36.47
CA ALA A 89 -8.21 -34.23 -37.36
C ALA A 89 -7.29 -34.48 -38.58
N PRO A 90 -7.71 -34.10 -39.79
CA PRO A 90 -6.99 -34.35 -41.05
C PRO A 90 -5.80 -33.39 -41.22
N ILE A 91 -4.80 -33.53 -40.36
CA ILE A 91 -3.58 -32.72 -40.39
C ILE A 91 -2.33 -33.55 -40.11
N ASN A 92 -1.30 -33.26 -40.91
CA ASN A 92 0.08 -33.51 -40.54
C ASN A 92 0.42 -32.63 -39.34
N VAL A 93 1.13 -33.20 -38.37
CA VAL A 93 1.64 -32.47 -37.20
C VAL A 93 3.08 -32.90 -36.98
N ASP A 94 4.00 -31.94 -36.95
CA ASP A 94 5.39 -32.13 -36.53
C ASP A 94 5.62 -31.36 -35.22
N LYS A 95 5.92 -32.09 -34.14
CA LYS A 95 6.27 -31.49 -32.85
C LYS A 95 7.79 -31.44 -32.75
N ARG A 96 8.33 -30.24 -32.60
CA ARG A 96 9.77 -29.97 -32.53
C ARG A 96 10.16 -29.55 -31.13
N PHE A 97 11.29 -30.08 -30.65
CA PHE A 97 11.91 -29.70 -29.39
C PHE A 97 13.37 -29.34 -29.63
N ILE A 98 13.84 -28.24 -29.04
CA ILE A 98 15.23 -27.79 -29.12
C ILE A 98 15.79 -27.63 -27.71
N MET A 99 16.94 -28.24 -27.44
CA MET A 99 17.75 -27.97 -26.26
C MET A 99 19.08 -27.33 -26.68
N ARG A 100 19.52 -26.31 -25.95
CA ARG A 100 20.78 -25.58 -26.19
C ARG A 100 21.71 -25.73 -25.00
N LYS A 101 23.01 -25.61 -25.25
CA LYS A 101 24.06 -25.54 -24.24
C LYS A 101 23.88 -24.33 -23.32
N ASP A 102 24.26 -24.48 -22.06
CA ASP A 102 24.26 -23.44 -21.00
C ASP A 102 22.92 -22.70 -20.76
N VAL A 103 21.80 -23.19 -21.31
CA VAL A 103 20.44 -22.62 -21.15
C VAL A 103 19.64 -23.42 -20.12
N THR A 104 19.04 -22.76 -19.14
CA THR A 104 18.26 -23.41 -18.06
C THR A 104 16.81 -23.75 -18.49
N GLY A 105 16.64 -24.30 -19.69
CA GLY A 105 15.34 -24.60 -20.27
C GLY A 105 15.42 -25.30 -21.62
N PHE A 106 14.27 -25.40 -22.29
CA PHE A 106 14.18 -25.95 -23.66
C PHE A 106 13.05 -25.29 -24.45
N TYR A 107 13.21 -25.22 -25.76
CA TYR A 107 12.23 -24.64 -26.67
C TYR A 107 11.34 -25.73 -27.27
N SER A 108 10.10 -25.38 -27.59
CA SER A 108 9.15 -26.26 -28.25
C SER A 108 8.27 -25.52 -29.25
N TYR A 109 8.05 -26.11 -30.42
CA TYR A 109 7.18 -25.57 -31.47
C TYR A 109 6.44 -26.68 -32.22
N GLY A 110 5.37 -26.31 -32.93
CA GLY A 110 4.57 -27.25 -33.72
C GLY A 110 4.33 -26.73 -35.12
N ILE A 111 4.58 -27.57 -36.13
CA ILE A 111 4.24 -27.31 -37.53
C ILE A 111 3.00 -28.13 -37.87
N PHE A 112 1.92 -27.45 -38.25
CA PHE A 112 0.63 -28.08 -38.59
C PHE A 112 0.36 -27.83 -40.08
N GLU A 113 -0.08 -28.87 -40.80
CA GLU A 113 -0.26 -28.82 -42.26
C GLU A 113 -1.50 -29.63 -42.70
N HIS A 114 -2.31 -29.03 -43.56
CA HIS A 114 -3.49 -29.60 -44.22
C HIS A 114 -3.30 -29.54 -45.74
N LEU A 115 -3.44 -30.67 -46.43
CA LEU A 115 -3.35 -30.74 -47.89
C LEU A 115 -4.74 -30.55 -48.52
N ALA A 116 -4.81 -29.94 -49.69
CA ALA A 116 -6.07 -29.49 -50.30
C ALA A 116 -7.05 -30.64 -50.60
N GLU A 117 -6.54 -31.84 -50.87
CA GLU A 117 -7.32 -33.05 -51.12
C GLU A 117 -7.95 -33.69 -49.86
N TRP A 118 -7.74 -33.11 -48.67
CA TRP A 118 -8.23 -33.64 -47.40
C TRP A 118 -9.59 -33.06 -46.95
N PRO A 119 -10.33 -33.74 -46.06
CA PRO A 119 -11.63 -33.28 -45.59
C PRO A 119 -11.54 -31.99 -44.75
N ALA A 120 -12.53 -31.10 -44.91
CA ALA A 120 -12.67 -29.91 -44.09
C ALA A 120 -12.66 -30.22 -42.57
N PHE A 121 -12.08 -29.34 -41.76
CA PHE A 121 -12.09 -29.49 -40.30
C PHE A 121 -12.05 -28.15 -39.54
N ASN A 122 -12.50 -28.20 -38.29
CA ASN A 122 -12.50 -27.09 -37.35
C ASN A 122 -11.46 -27.33 -36.24
N LEU A 123 -10.70 -26.30 -35.88
CA LEU A 123 -9.72 -26.32 -34.79
C LEU A 123 -10.09 -25.28 -33.72
N PRO A 124 -10.99 -25.61 -32.77
CA PRO A 124 -11.47 -24.67 -31.75
C PRO A 124 -10.44 -24.35 -30.66
N GLN A 125 -9.39 -25.18 -30.52
CA GLN A 125 -8.26 -24.91 -29.65
C GLN A 125 -6.99 -25.67 -30.08
N THR A 126 -5.83 -25.06 -29.93
CA THR A 126 -4.52 -25.76 -29.91
C THR A 126 -3.54 -25.01 -29.00
N ARG A 127 -2.67 -25.76 -28.31
CA ARG A 127 -1.84 -25.26 -27.18
C ARG A 127 -0.76 -26.26 -26.76
N ILE A 128 0.25 -25.78 -26.03
CA ILE A 128 1.15 -26.61 -25.20
C ILE A 128 0.64 -26.58 -23.75
N VAL A 129 0.71 -27.71 -23.04
CA VAL A 129 0.29 -27.83 -21.64
C VAL A 129 1.31 -28.63 -20.83
N TYR A 130 1.68 -28.13 -19.65
CA TYR A 130 2.38 -28.91 -18.64
C TYR A 130 1.49 -29.06 -17.40
N LYS A 131 1.27 -30.31 -16.96
CA LYS A 131 0.65 -30.64 -15.68
C LYS A 131 1.77 -30.93 -14.69
N LEU A 132 2.06 -29.99 -13.80
CA LEU A 132 3.14 -30.10 -12.83
C LEU A 132 2.72 -30.95 -11.62
N ARG A 133 3.68 -31.37 -10.80
CA ARG A 133 3.39 -32.11 -9.57
C ARG A 133 2.66 -31.28 -8.52
N LYS A 134 1.41 -31.66 -8.20
CA LYS A 134 0.58 -31.03 -7.15
C LYS A 134 1.13 -31.14 -5.72
N ASP A 135 2.07 -32.05 -5.48
CA ASP A 135 2.78 -32.14 -4.19
C ASP A 135 4.00 -31.19 -4.10
N LYS A 136 4.38 -30.54 -5.20
CA LYS A 136 5.54 -29.62 -5.27
C LYS A 136 5.16 -28.19 -5.60
N PHE A 137 4.40 -27.98 -6.67
CA PHE A 137 4.02 -26.67 -7.17
C PHE A 137 2.69 -26.22 -6.55
N ARG A 138 2.70 -25.06 -5.89
CA ARG A 138 1.55 -24.56 -5.11
C ARG A 138 1.29 -23.07 -5.25
N TYR A 139 2.26 -22.31 -5.74
CA TYR A 139 2.12 -20.87 -5.92
C TYR A 139 2.14 -20.57 -7.43
N MET A 140 1.14 -19.84 -7.92
CA MET A 140 0.95 -19.49 -9.32
C MET A 140 1.23 -17.99 -9.50
N ALA A 141 1.92 -17.62 -10.56
CA ALA A 141 2.13 -16.23 -10.95
C ALA A 141 1.81 -16.03 -12.44
N VAL A 142 0.89 -15.10 -12.74
CA VAL A 142 0.43 -14.78 -14.11
C VAL A 142 0.48 -13.29 -14.44
N ALA A 143 0.57 -12.42 -13.43
CA ALA A 143 0.88 -10.99 -13.54
C ALA A 143 1.40 -10.47 -12.19
N ASP A 144 1.99 -9.27 -12.12
CA ASP A 144 2.49 -8.69 -10.85
C ASP A 144 1.40 -8.45 -9.80
N ASN A 145 0.15 -8.25 -10.21
CA ASN A 145 -1.02 -8.12 -9.34
C ASN A 145 -1.85 -9.42 -9.20
N ARG A 146 -1.48 -10.50 -9.90
CA ARG A 146 -2.23 -11.76 -9.91
C ARG A 146 -1.30 -12.94 -9.67
N GLN A 147 -0.97 -13.13 -8.41
CA GLN A 147 -0.18 -14.26 -7.90
C GLN A 147 -0.77 -14.73 -6.58
N ARG A 148 -0.87 -16.05 -6.39
CA ARG A 148 -1.24 -16.62 -5.09
C ARG A 148 -0.81 -18.06 -4.92
N LYS A 149 -0.78 -18.48 -3.65
CA LYS A 149 -0.94 -19.89 -3.28
C LYS A 149 -2.32 -20.36 -3.76
N MET A 150 -2.37 -21.53 -4.41
CA MET A 150 -3.56 -22.03 -5.08
C MET A 150 -4.19 -23.24 -4.34
N PRO A 151 -5.53 -23.37 -4.35
CA PRO A 151 -6.22 -24.52 -3.76
C PRO A 151 -5.90 -25.82 -4.51
N LEU A 152 -6.15 -26.97 -3.87
CA LEU A 152 -5.87 -28.27 -4.47
C LEU A 152 -6.93 -28.69 -5.50
N PRO A 153 -6.58 -29.54 -6.49
CA PRO A 153 -7.56 -30.17 -7.39
C PRO A 153 -8.66 -30.92 -6.63
N GLU A 154 -8.30 -31.56 -5.51
CA GLU A 154 -9.21 -32.25 -4.60
C GLU A 154 -10.20 -31.30 -3.91
N ASP A 155 -9.85 -30.03 -3.73
CA ASP A 155 -10.72 -29.02 -3.09
C ASP A 155 -11.89 -28.61 -3.99
N ARG A 156 -11.75 -28.82 -5.31
CA ARG A 156 -12.81 -28.60 -6.29
C ARG A 156 -13.81 -29.78 -6.40
N LEU A 157 -13.62 -30.86 -5.63
CA LEU A 157 -14.33 -32.13 -5.83
C LEU A 157 -15.21 -32.59 -4.65
N GLY A 158 -16.23 -33.39 -4.95
CA GLY A 158 -17.00 -34.17 -3.99
C GLY A 158 -17.73 -33.35 -2.92
N LYS A 159 -17.28 -33.45 -1.67
CA LYS A 159 -17.79 -32.63 -0.54
C LYS A 159 -16.95 -31.37 -0.29
N ARG A 160 -15.77 -31.24 -0.93
CA ARG A 160 -14.88 -30.09 -0.76
C ARG A 160 -15.30 -28.92 -1.64
N GLY A 161 -15.63 -29.20 -2.90
CA GLY A 161 -16.06 -28.20 -3.88
C GLY A 161 -17.51 -28.40 -4.31
N ARG A 162 -18.20 -27.30 -4.61
CA ARG A 162 -19.53 -27.28 -5.23
C ARG A 162 -19.50 -26.46 -6.52
N PRO A 163 -19.63 -27.09 -7.70
CA PRO A 163 -19.83 -26.38 -8.97
C PRO A 163 -21.02 -25.40 -8.90
N LEU A 164 -20.88 -24.27 -9.59
CA LEU A 164 -21.87 -23.19 -9.62
C LEU A 164 -22.64 -23.21 -10.96
N ALA A 165 -22.70 -22.08 -11.67
CA ALA A 165 -23.48 -21.96 -12.91
C ALA A 165 -22.92 -22.78 -14.09
N TYR A 166 -21.61 -23.08 -14.07
CA TYR A 166 -20.90 -23.88 -15.06
C TYR A 166 -19.76 -24.67 -14.38
N PRO A 167 -19.24 -25.75 -14.99
CA PRO A 167 -18.32 -26.69 -14.32
C PRO A 167 -17.00 -26.09 -13.84
N GLU A 168 -16.52 -25.03 -14.47
CA GLU A 168 -15.28 -24.36 -14.11
C GLU A 168 -15.38 -23.46 -12.87
N ALA A 169 -16.51 -22.81 -12.62
CA ALA A 169 -16.72 -22.03 -11.39
C ALA A 169 -17.11 -22.95 -10.23
N VAL A 170 -16.20 -23.13 -9.26
CA VAL A 170 -16.42 -24.02 -8.11
C VAL A 170 -16.25 -23.27 -6.80
N LEU A 171 -17.29 -23.28 -5.97
CA LEU A 171 -17.23 -22.79 -4.60
C LEU A 171 -16.52 -23.81 -3.69
N LEU A 172 -15.51 -23.37 -2.97
CA LEU A 172 -14.71 -24.16 -2.04
C LEU A 172 -15.39 -24.18 -0.66
N VAL A 173 -16.14 -25.24 -0.41
CA VAL A 173 -16.98 -25.44 0.78
C VAL A 173 -16.16 -25.99 1.96
N HIS A 174 -15.32 -26.99 1.68
CA HIS A 174 -14.44 -27.66 2.65
C HIS A 174 -13.07 -27.96 2.00
N PRO A 175 -12.28 -26.95 1.63
CA PRO A 175 -10.91 -27.16 1.12
C PRO A 175 -10.01 -27.85 2.15
N VAL A 176 -8.83 -28.32 1.72
CA VAL A 176 -7.77 -28.84 2.60
C VAL A 176 -7.16 -27.70 3.42
N GLU A 177 -7.09 -26.50 2.85
CA GLU A 177 -6.57 -25.30 3.51
C GLU A 177 -7.72 -24.31 3.73
N GLU A 178 -8.09 -24.11 4.99
CA GLU A 178 -9.28 -23.35 5.42
C GLU A 178 -9.26 -21.87 4.94
N GLU A 179 -8.09 -21.34 4.58
CA GLU A 179 -7.94 -19.98 4.03
C GLU A 179 -8.76 -19.77 2.75
N PHE A 180 -8.92 -20.79 1.90
CA PHE A 180 -9.70 -20.73 0.65
C PHE A 180 -11.20 -20.92 0.85
N LYS A 181 -11.66 -21.18 2.08
CA LYS A 181 -13.07 -21.52 2.34
C LYS A 181 -14.00 -20.35 2.03
N GLY A 182 -15.11 -20.66 1.37
CA GLY A 182 -16.07 -19.68 0.88
C GLY A 182 -15.67 -18.97 -0.40
N GLU A 183 -14.48 -19.25 -0.95
CA GLU A 183 -14.07 -18.69 -2.24
C GLU A 183 -14.62 -19.49 -3.42
N VAL A 184 -14.78 -18.81 -4.54
CA VAL A 184 -14.91 -19.41 -5.87
C VAL A 184 -13.52 -19.49 -6.48
N ASP A 185 -13.27 -20.59 -7.19
CA ASP A 185 -12.10 -20.76 -8.06
C ASP A 185 -12.60 -21.13 -9.46
N ASP A 186 -12.13 -20.41 -10.47
CA ASP A 186 -12.43 -20.61 -11.89
C ASP A 186 -11.18 -20.40 -12.74
N LYS A 187 -10.93 -21.31 -13.69
CA LYS A 187 -9.79 -21.21 -14.62
C LYS A 187 -9.78 -19.91 -15.42
N TYR A 188 -10.96 -19.31 -15.67
CA TYR A 188 -11.09 -18.09 -16.47
C TYR A 188 -10.57 -16.83 -15.75
N GLU A 189 -10.54 -16.84 -14.41
CA GLU A 189 -10.00 -15.73 -13.59
C GLU A 189 -8.50 -15.50 -13.86
N TYR A 190 -7.80 -16.52 -14.35
CA TYR A 190 -6.35 -16.52 -14.56
C TYR A 190 -5.94 -16.29 -16.02
N SER A 191 -6.85 -15.74 -16.84
CA SER A 191 -6.56 -15.37 -18.23
C SER A 191 -5.80 -14.05 -18.37
N CYS A 192 -5.02 -13.92 -19.44
CA CYS A 192 -4.33 -12.69 -19.82
C CYS A 192 -4.59 -12.38 -21.30
N GLU A 193 -4.51 -11.10 -21.67
CA GLU A 193 -4.65 -10.64 -23.06
C GLU A 193 -3.38 -10.93 -23.86
N ASN A 194 -3.50 -11.06 -25.18
CA ASN A 194 -2.35 -11.38 -26.04
C ASN A 194 -1.23 -10.33 -25.99
N LYS A 195 -1.54 -9.04 -25.77
CA LYS A 195 -0.51 -8.00 -25.56
C LYS A 195 0.35 -8.27 -24.32
N ASP A 196 -0.26 -8.56 -23.18
CA ASP A 196 0.43 -8.66 -21.88
C ASP A 196 1.00 -10.06 -21.60
N LEU A 197 0.43 -11.10 -22.22
CA LEU A 197 0.76 -12.50 -21.99
C LEU A 197 2.12 -12.88 -22.61
N LYS A 198 3.22 -12.55 -21.92
CA LYS A 198 4.60 -12.91 -22.33
C LYS A 198 5.26 -13.99 -21.46
N VAL A 199 4.94 -14.05 -20.17
CA VAL A 199 5.44 -15.07 -19.23
C VAL A 199 4.45 -15.37 -18.12
N HIS A 200 4.30 -16.64 -17.77
CA HIS A 200 3.46 -17.14 -16.67
C HIS A 200 3.98 -18.49 -16.18
N GLY A 201 3.63 -18.88 -14.94
CA GLY A 201 4.07 -20.18 -14.42
C GLY A 201 3.83 -20.41 -12.93
N TRP A 202 4.62 -21.32 -12.39
CA TRP A 202 4.44 -21.88 -11.05
C TRP A 202 5.73 -21.97 -10.27
N ILE A 203 5.64 -21.69 -8.97
CA ILE A 203 6.72 -21.82 -7.99
C ILE A 203 6.45 -23.04 -7.09
N SER A 204 7.51 -23.81 -6.84
CA SER A 204 7.52 -24.92 -5.90
C SER A 204 7.75 -24.43 -4.48
N HIS A 205 6.89 -24.86 -3.55
CA HIS A 205 6.89 -24.35 -2.17
C HIS A 205 8.07 -24.88 -1.32
N ASN A 206 8.60 -26.07 -1.65
CA ASN A 206 9.53 -26.83 -0.81
C ASN A 206 10.86 -27.18 -1.52
N LEU A 207 11.08 -26.65 -2.73
CA LEU A 207 12.24 -26.97 -3.57
C LEU A 207 12.93 -25.71 -4.12
N ASP A 208 12.35 -24.54 -3.87
CA ASP A 208 12.87 -23.24 -4.32
C ASP A 208 13.08 -23.16 -5.85
N LEU A 209 12.18 -23.80 -6.62
CA LEU A 209 12.20 -23.87 -8.10
C LEU A 209 11.01 -23.15 -8.73
N GLY A 210 11.25 -22.44 -9.83
CA GLY A 210 10.21 -21.95 -10.73
C GLY A 210 10.13 -22.75 -12.04
N CYS A 211 8.95 -22.84 -12.63
CA CYS A 211 8.70 -23.47 -13.92
C CYS A 211 7.75 -22.59 -14.74
N TRP A 212 8.24 -22.10 -15.88
CA TRP A 212 7.67 -20.97 -16.60
C TRP A 212 7.49 -21.29 -18.09
N GLN A 213 6.45 -20.71 -18.70
CA GLN A 213 6.32 -20.64 -20.15
C GLN A 213 6.56 -19.20 -20.58
N ILE A 214 7.60 -18.99 -21.40
CA ILE A 214 7.96 -17.71 -21.99
C ILE A 214 7.57 -17.74 -23.48
N ILE A 215 6.83 -16.73 -23.92
CA ILE A 215 6.28 -16.62 -25.26
C ILE A 215 6.69 -15.25 -25.83
N PRO A 216 7.86 -15.15 -26.49
CA PRO A 216 8.44 -13.86 -26.85
C PRO A 216 7.60 -13.12 -27.91
N SER A 217 7.12 -13.86 -28.91
CA SER A 217 6.32 -13.34 -30.01
C SER A 217 4.89 -13.85 -29.99
N ASN A 218 3.98 -13.01 -30.47
CA ASN A 218 2.58 -13.34 -30.66
C ASN A 218 2.26 -13.78 -32.09
N GLU A 219 3.26 -13.87 -32.99
CA GLU A 219 3.04 -13.95 -34.46
C GLU A 219 2.05 -15.04 -34.91
N PHE A 220 2.02 -16.16 -34.19
CA PHE A 220 1.23 -17.34 -34.49
C PHE A 220 -0.11 -17.43 -33.73
N ARG A 221 -0.43 -16.48 -32.84
CA ARG A 221 -1.68 -16.51 -32.07
C ARG A 221 -2.89 -16.14 -32.94
N SER A 222 -4.07 -16.26 -32.36
CA SER A 222 -5.35 -15.86 -32.96
C SER A 222 -5.99 -14.71 -32.19
N GLY A 223 -6.81 -13.92 -32.88
CA GLY A 223 -7.72 -12.93 -32.30
C GLY A 223 -7.12 -11.54 -32.01
N GLY A 224 -5.93 -11.21 -32.51
CA GLY A 224 -5.29 -9.93 -32.26
C GLY A 224 -4.86 -9.72 -30.80
N LEU A 225 -4.70 -8.45 -30.38
CA LEU A 225 -3.97 -8.09 -29.17
C LEU A 225 -4.80 -8.19 -27.86
N LEU A 226 -6.09 -7.87 -27.90
CA LEU A 226 -7.00 -7.92 -26.74
C LEU A 226 -7.55 -9.34 -26.46
N LYS A 227 -7.26 -10.33 -27.32
CA LYS A 227 -7.79 -11.68 -27.16
C LYS A 227 -7.27 -12.34 -25.89
N GLN A 228 -8.18 -12.49 -24.92
CA GLN A 228 -7.92 -13.17 -23.65
C GLN A 228 -7.72 -14.67 -23.85
N ASN A 229 -6.73 -15.22 -23.16
CA ASN A 229 -6.32 -16.61 -23.21
C ASN A 229 -5.93 -17.15 -21.81
N LEU A 230 -6.26 -18.42 -21.54
CA LEU A 230 -5.90 -19.12 -20.31
C LEU A 230 -4.38 -19.25 -20.17
N THR A 231 -3.85 -19.08 -18.94
CA THR A 231 -2.39 -19.12 -18.68
C THR A 231 -2.01 -20.22 -17.69
N SER A 232 -2.71 -20.32 -16.56
CA SER A 232 -2.50 -21.33 -15.52
C SER A 232 -3.76 -21.51 -14.67
N HIS A 233 -3.92 -22.66 -14.04
CA HIS A 233 -5.02 -22.93 -13.10
C HIS A 233 -4.74 -24.13 -12.19
N VAL A 234 -5.61 -24.34 -11.19
CA VAL A 234 -5.57 -25.49 -10.26
C VAL A 234 -5.29 -26.80 -11.01
N GLY A 235 -4.32 -27.57 -10.49
CA GLY A 235 -3.78 -28.77 -11.14
C GLY A 235 -2.24 -28.78 -11.27
N PRO A 236 -1.54 -27.91 -10.52
CA PRO A 236 -0.70 -26.84 -11.09
C PRO A 236 -0.45 -27.00 -12.60
N ILE A 237 -1.34 -26.44 -13.41
CA ILE A 237 -1.31 -26.54 -14.87
C ILE A 237 -0.83 -25.21 -15.45
N SER A 238 0.07 -25.27 -16.43
CA SER A 238 0.53 -24.13 -17.23
C SER A 238 0.24 -24.36 -18.72
N LEU A 239 -0.31 -23.35 -19.41
CA LEU A 239 -0.85 -23.45 -20.76
C LEU A 239 -0.33 -22.32 -21.67
N ALA A 240 0.29 -22.70 -22.79
CA ALA A 240 0.65 -21.76 -23.86
C ALA A 240 -0.39 -21.90 -24.97
N MET A 241 -1.40 -21.02 -24.96
CA MET A 241 -2.50 -21.03 -25.91
C MET A 241 -2.06 -20.48 -27.27
N PHE A 242 -2.41 -21.17 -28.35
CA PHE A 242 -2.14 -20.73 -29.72
C PHE A 242 -3.42 -20.30 -30.44
N ILE A 243 -4.44 -21.17 -30.41
CA ILE A 243 -5.80 -20.89 -30.90
C ILE A 243 -6.80 -21.21 -29.78
N SER A 244 -7.84 -20.40 -29.62
CA SER A 244 -8.88 -20.68 -28.62
C SER A 244 -10.22 -19.95 -28.82
N ALA A 245 -11.30 -20.74 -28.87
CA ALA A 245 -12.69 -20.29 -28.83
C ALA A 245 -13.17 -19.68 -27.50
N HIS A 246 -12.36 -19.68 -26.43
CA HIS A 246 -12.72 -18.96 -25.20
C HIS A 246 -12.85 -17.45 -25.48
N TYR A 247 -13.76 -16.77 -24.77
CA TYR A 247 -14.08 -15.33 -24.84
C TYR A 247 -14.72 -14.80 -26.15
N ALA A 248 -14.55 -15.46 -27.30
CA ALA A 248 -15.13 -15.02 -28.58
C ALA A 248 -15.72 -16.16 -29.45
N GLY A 249 -15.98 -17.32 -28.86
CA GLY A 249 -16.91 -18.33 -29.40
C GLY A 249 -16.52 -18.93 -30.75
N GLU A 250 -17.55 -19.18 -31.56
CA GLU A 250 -17.48 -19.88 -32.86
C GLU A 250 -16.72 -19.07 -33.93
N ASP A 251 -16.57 -17.76 -33.75
CA ASP A 251 -15.88 -16.88 -34.70
C ASP A 251 -14.35 -16.97 -34.59
N MET A 252 -13.83 -17.41 -33.43
CA MET A 252 -12.41 -17.78 -33.26
C MET A 252 -12.08 -19.21 -33.72
N VAL A 253 -13.08 -20.00 -34.11
CA VAL A 253 -12.86 -21.40 -34.50
C VAL A 253 -12.27 -21.44 -35.90
N MET A 254 -10.96 -21.73 -35.98
CA MET A 254 -10.24 -21.85 -37.24
C MET A 254 -10.84 -22.96 -38.10
N LYS A 255 -11.37 -22.62 -39.28
CA LYS A 255 -12.10 -23.51 -40.20
C LYS A 255 -11.34 -23.69 -41.51
N VAL A 256 -10.72 -24.84 -41.72
CA VAL A 256 -10.06 -25.19 -43.00
C VAL A 256 -11.08 -25.90 -43.90
N LYS A 257 -11.30 -25.37 -45.10
CA LYS A 257 -12.31 -25.86 -46.04
C LYS A 257 -11.77 -27.05 -46.85
N ALA A 258 -12.67 -27.88 -47.39
CA ALA A 258 -12.27 -28.90 -48.37
C ALA A 258 -11.77 -28.20 -49.65
N GLY A 259 -10.63 -28.63 -50.19
CA GLY A 259 -9.93 -27.92 -51.26
C GLY A 259 -8.97 -26.82 -50.78
N GLU A 260 -8.87 -26.54 -49.47
CA GLU A 260 -7.98 -25.53 -48.91
C GLU A 260 -6.67 -26.19 -48.42
N SER A 261 -5.52 -25.77 -48.97
CA SER A 261 -4.22 -26.06 -48.37
C SER A 261 -3.89 -25.03 -47.29
N TRP A 262 -3.40 -25.48 -46.13
CA TRP A 262 -3.03 -24.59 -45.02
C TRP A 262 -1.81 -25.13 -44.27
N LYS A 263 -0.87 -24.27 -43.90
CA LYS A 263 0.31 -24.63 -43.11
C LYS A 263 0.67 -23.50 -42.14
N LYS A 264 0.92 -23.84 -40.87
CA LYS A 264 1.30 -22.87 -39.82
C LYS A 264 2.26 -23.46 -38.80
N VAL A 265 3.27 -22.67 -38.47
CA VAL A 265 4.16 -22.86 -37.31
C VAL A 265 3.59 -22.13 -36.09
N PHE A 266 3.53 -22.80 -34.95
CA PHE A 266 3.17 -22.25 -33.64
C PHE A 266 4.35 -22.34 -32.66
N GLY A 267 4.70 -21.24 -32.01
CA GLY A 267 5.94 -21.10 -31.23
C GLY A 267 7.12 -20.57 -32.07
N PRO A 268 8.37 -20.69 -31.57
CA PRO A 268 8.74 -21.40 -30.35
C PRO A 268 8.24 -20.77 -29.04
N VAL A 269 7.83 -21.65 -28.13
CA VAL A 269 7.61 -21.36 -26.71
C VAL A 269 8.83 -21.88 -25.95
N PHE A 270 9.37 -21.07 -25.04
CA PHE A 270 10.49 -21.46 -24.19
C PHE A 270 9.95 -21.92 -22.83
N THR A 271 10.31 -23.14 -22.43
CA THR A 271 10.03 -23.70 -21.11
C THR A 271 11.25 -23.40 -20.24
N TYR A 272 11.14 -22.36 -19.40
CA TYR A 272 12.24 -21.86 -18.57
C TYR A 272 12.14 -22.41 -17.15
N LEU A 273 13.28 -22.80 -16.59
CA LEU A 273 13.43 -23.32 -15.24
C LEU A 273 14.48 -22.49 -14.51
N ASN A 274 14.16 -22.08 -13.29
CA ASN A 274 15.09 -21.38 -12.40
C ASN A 274 15.00 -21.91 -10.97
N CYS A 275 16.06 -21.69 -10.20
CA CYS A 275 16.17 -22.05 -8.79
C CYS A 275 16.67 -20.86 -7.98
N LEU A 276 16.31 -20.80 -6.70
CA LEU A 276 16.96 -19.87 -5.78
C LEU A 276 18.39 -20.34 -5.50
N PRO A 277 19.37 -19.42 -5.37
CA PRO A 277 20.75 -19.77 -5.02
C PRO A 277 20.88 -20.33 -3.59
N ASP A 278 19.92 -20.02 -2.71
CA ASP A 278 19.87 -20.52 -1.33
C ASP A 278 18.43 -20.61 -0.79
N GLN A 279 18.27 -21.36 0.31
CA GLN A 279 16.99 -21.52 1.02
C GLN A 279 16.56 -20.27 1.82
N THR A 280 17.38 -19.21 1.86
CA THR A 280 17.09 -17.92 2.52
C THR A 280 16.48 -16.89 1.58
N SER A 281 16.53 -17.14 0.28
CA SER A 281 16.00 -16.25 -0.76
C SER A 281 14.46 -16.18 -0.76
N ASP A 282 13.92 -15.12 -1.34
CA ASP A 282 12.48 -14.89 -1.50
C ASP A 282 11.94 -15.66 -2.72
N PRO A 283 10.95 -16.56 -2.58
CA PRO A 283 10.38 -17.30 -3.72
C PRO A 283 9.81 -16.41 -4.83
N LEU A 284 9.40 -15.17 -4.54
CA LEU A 284 8.93 -14.22 -5.57
C LEU A 284 10.07 -13.72 -6.48
N SER A 285 11.34 -13.87 -6.08
CA SER A 285 12.48 -13.56 -6.96
C SER A 285 12.55 -14.50 -8.18
N LEU A 286 12.04 -15.73 -8.08
CA LEU A 286 11.91 -16.65 -9.23
C LEU A 286 11.00 -16.08 -10.33
N TRP A 287 9.97 -15.31 -9.96
CA TRP A 287 9.10 -14.63 -10.91
C TRP A 287 9.79 -13.41 -11.53
N GLN A 288 10.51 -12.61 -10.75
CA GLN A 288 11.27 -11.48 -11.30
C GLN A 288 12.38 -11.94 -12.25
N ASP A 289 13.07 -13.03 -11.92
CA ASP A 289 14.05 -13.67 -12.78
C ASP A 289 13.41 -14.23 -14.07
N ALA A 290 12.23 -14.85 -13.99
CA ALA A 290 11.49 -15.28 -15.18
C ALA A 290 11.03 -14.10 -16.06
N LYS A 291 10.70 -12.94 -15.48
CA LYS A 291 10.48 -11.69 -16.24
C LYS A 291 11.77 -11.17 -16.88
N ASN A 292 12.91 -11.26 -16.21
CA ASN A 292 14.20 -10.88 -16.78
C ASN A 292 14.56 -11.78 -17.99
N GLN A 293 14.42 -13.10 -17.84
CA GLN A 293 14.61 -14.05 -18.96
C GLN A 293 13.60 -13.80 -20.09
N MET A 294 12.36 -13.46 -19.78
CA MET A 294 11.36 -13.12 -20.81
C MET A 294 11.81 -11.93 -21.67
N LEU A 295 12.42 -10.90 -21.08
CA LEU A 295 12.99 -9.78 -21.84
C LEU A 295 14.16 -10.24 -22.73
N ILE A 296 15.01 -11.15 -22.25
CA ILE A 296 16.10 -11.74 -23.04
C ILE A 296 15.55 -12.54 -24.23
N GLU A 297 14.53 -13.38 -24.04
CA GLU A 297 13.90 -14.13 -25.13
C GLU A 297 13.17 -13.22 -26.13
N VAL A 298 12.54 -12.14 -25.67
CA VAL A 298 11.91 -11.12 -26.53
C VAL A 298 12.94 -10.40 -27.39
N GLN A 299 14.09 -10.03 -26.83
CA GLN A 299 15.21 -9.43 -27.58
C GLN A 299 15.92 -10.43 -28.50
N SER A 300 15.88 -11.73 -28.17
CA SER A 300 16.53 -12.81 -28.94
C SER A 300 15.65 -13.42 -30.04
N TRP A 301 14.37 -13.05 -30.11
CA TRP A 301 13.45 -13.46 -31.18
C TRP A 301 13.48 -12.43 -32.33
N PRO A 302 13.45 -12.87 -33.61
CA PRO A 302 13.35 -14.23 -34.12
C PRO A 302 14.65 -15.02 -33.98
N TYR A 303 14.53 -16.29 -33.58
CA TYR A 303 15.67 -17.12 -33.23
C TYR A 303 16.43 -17.60 -34.47
N GLY A 304 17.76 -17.46 -34.48
CA GLY A 304 18.61 -17.95 -35.57
C GLY A 304 18.93 -19.46 -35.55
N PHE A 305 18.32 -20.24 -34.66
CA PHE A 305 18.70 -21.64 -34.37
C PHE A 305 17.68 -22.76 -34.73
N PRO A 306 16.37 -22.54 -34.94
CA PRO A 306 15.46 -23.60 -35.41
C PRO A 306 15.83 -24.09 -36.82
N ALA A 307 15.89 -25.41 -37.01
CA ALA A 307 16.38 -26.02 -38.26
C ALA A 307 15.28 -26.30 -39.31
N SER A 308 14.04 -25.89 -39.06
CA SER A 308 12.91 -26.06 -39.98
C SER A 308 12.78 -24.90 -40.97
N GLU A 309 12.70 -25.23 -42.27
CA GLU A 309 12.42 -24.28 -43.36
C GLU A 309 11.05 -23.56 -43.24
N ASP A 310 10.11 -24.11 -42.47
CA ASP A 310 8.81 -23.48 -42.21
C ASP A 310 8.90 -22.31 -41.20
N TYR A 311 9.98 -22.26 -40.40
CA TYR A 311 10.25 -21.17 -39.48
C TYR A 311 11.03 -20.05 -40.19
N ALA A 312 10.39 -18.89 -40.36
CA ALA A 312 11.06 -17.72 -40.92
C ALA A 312 12.13 -17.19 -39.94
N LEU A 313 13.39 -17.33 -40.34
CA LEU A 313 14.56 -16.72 -39.70
C LEU A 313 14.55 -15.19 -39.87
N SER A 314 15.48 -14.49 -39.23
CA SER A 314 15.60 -13.02 -39.30
C SER A 314 15.83 -12.49 -40.72
N ASP A 315 16.54 -13.22 -41.58
CA ASP A 315 16.79 -12.86 -42.99
C ASP A 315 15.60 -13.17 -43.92
N LYS A 316 14.47 -13.66 -43.37
CA LYS A 316 13.19 -13.93 -44.06
C LYS A 316 12.07 -13.06 -43.51
N ARG A 317 12.44 -11.88 -43.01
CA ARG A 317 11.55 -10.92 -42.37
C ARG A 317 11.89 -9.49 -42.77
N GLY A 318 10.93 -8.59 -42.60
CA GLY A 318 11.07 -7.15 -42.81
C GLY A 318 10.49 -6.33 -41.66
N CYS A 319 10.49 -5.02 -41.84
CA CYS A 319 9.92 -4.03 -40.92
C CYS A 319 9.06 -3.00 -41.67
N ILE A 320 8.10 -2.41 -40.96
CA ILE A 320 7.32 -1.25 -41.40
C ILE A 320 7.31 -0.21 -40.29
N ASN A 321 7.46 1.05 -40.67
CA ASN A 321 7.42 2.20 -39.80
C ASN A 321 6.52 3.30 -40.41
N GLY A 322 6.12 4.28 -39.61
CA GLY A 322 5.28 5.38 -40.03
C GLY A 322 4.73 6.16 -38.84
N ARG A 323 3.77 7.05 -39.10
CA ARG A 323 3.08 7.86 -38.08
C ARG A 323 1.57 7.77 -38.26
N LEU A 324 0.84 7.42 -37.20
CA LEU A 324 -0.61 7.51 -37.17
C LEU A 324 -1.05 8.80 -36.49
N LEU A 325 -1.93 9.54 -37.18
CA LEU A 325 -2.62 10.72 -36.68
C LEU A 325 -4.12 10.45 -36.68
N VAL A 326 -4.90 11.18 -35.88
CA VAL A 326 -6.37 11.14 -35.88
C VAL A 326 -6.93 12.53 -36.14
N ARG A 327 -8.05 12.62 -36.87
CA ARG A 327 -8.83 13.84 -37.05
C ARG A 327 -10.32 13.58 -36.99
N ASP A 328 -11.03 14.37 -36.19
CA ASP A 328 -12.50 14.38 -36.13
C ASP A 328 -13.04 15.65 -36.78
N LYS A 329 -13.37 15.53 -38.08
CA LYS A 329 -13.93 16.62 -38.90
C LYS A 329 -15.25 17.19 -38.37
N SER A 330 -15.91 16.55 -37.40
CA SER A 330 -17.11 17.10 -36.74
C SER A 330 -16.78 18.06 -35.60
N LEU A 331 -15.53 18.06 -35.12
CA LEU A 331 -15.04 18.86 -33.99
C LEU A 331 -13.91 19.84 -34.40
N SER A 332 -12.91 19.37 -35.17
CA SER A 332 -11.75 20.17 -35.58
C SER A 332 -11.07 19.63 -36.84
N ASP A 333 -10.51 20.52 -37.67
CA ASP A 333 -9.63 20.13 -38.80
C ASP A 333 -8.20 19.75 -38.36
N GLU A 334 -7.89 19.89 -37.07
CA GLU A 334 -6.59 19.58 -36.47
C GLU A 334 -6.21 18.09 -36.59
N LEU A 335 -4.92 17.83 -36.75
CA LEU A 335 -4.33 16.50 -36.80
C LEU A 335 -3.66 16.18 -35.47
N LEU A 336 -4.26 15.28 -34.69
CA LEU A 336 -3.77 14.89 -33.37
C LEU A 336 -2.90 13.64 -33.46
N PRO A 337 -1.79 13.54 -32.71
CA PRO A 337 -1.05 12.28 -32.50
C PRO A 337 -1.95 11.13 -32.03
N ALA A 338 -1.83 9.96 -32.65
CA ALA A 338 -2.52 8.74 -32.21
C ALA A 338 -1.75 8.06 -31.04
N ASN A 339 -1.52 8.80 -29.97
CA ASN A 339 -0.79 8.36 -28.77
C ASN A 339 -1.39 7.07 -28.18
N GLY A 340 -0.58 6.03 -27.97
CA GLY A 340 -1.04 4.75 -27.42
C GLY A 340 -1.95 3.95 -28.37
N ALA A 341 -2.00 4.30 -29.67
CA ALA A 341 -2.70 3.51 -30.66
C ALA A 341 -2.02 2.14 -30.85
N PHE A 342 -2.81 1.09 -31.05
CA PHE A 342 -2.30 -0.19 -31.50
C PHE A 342 -2.38 -0.28 -33.02
N ILE A 343 -1.22 -0.38 -33.68
CA ILE A 343 -1.11 -0.60 -35.13
C ILE A 343 -0.69 -2.05 -35.35
N GLY A 344 -1.32 -2.74 -36.30
CA GLY A 344 -1.03 -4.15 -36.59
C GLY A 344 -1.20 -4.57 -38.04
N LEU A 345 -0.43 -5.56 -38.45
CA LEU A 345 -0.56 -6.27 -39.72
C LEU A 345 -1.29 -7.60 -39.50
N ALA A 346 -2.29 -7.85 -40.33
CA ALA A 346 -2.98 -9.14 -40.45
C ALA A 346 -3.18 -9.49 -41.95
N PRO A 347 -3.44 -10.76 -42.31
CA PRO A 347 -3.68 -11.16 -43.69
C PRO A 347 -4.90 -10.43 -44.30
N PRO A 348 -5.04 -10.41 -45.64
CA PRO A 348 -6.04 -9.57 -46.30
C PRO A 348 -7.48 -9.88 -45.89
N GLY A 349 -8.25 -8.84 -45.56
CA GLY A 349 -9.61 -8.98 -45.02
C GLY A 349 -10.45 -7.70 -45.01
N GLU A 350 -11.60 -7.78 -44.35
CA GLU A 350 -12.51 -6.65 -44.11
C GLU A 350 -12.05 -5.85 -42.88
N VAL A 351 -12.43 -4.57 -42.79
CA VAL A 351 -12.04 -3.68 -41.69
C VAL A 351 -12.39 -4.30 -40.34
N GLY A 352 -11.39 -4.42 -39.45
CA GLY A 352 -11.55 -5.04 -38.13
C GLY A 352 -11.35 -6.57 -38.11
N SER A 353 -11.18 -7.25 -39.25
CA SER A 353 -11.00 -8.72 -39.32
C SER A 353 -9.75 -9.25 -38.61
N TRP A 354 -8.76 -8.39 -38.34
CA TRP A 354 -7.60 -8.74 -37.49
C TRP A 354 -8.00 -9.22 -36.08
N GLN A 355 -9.20 -8.88 -35.60
CA GLN A 355 -9.77 -9.37 -34.35
C GLN A 355 -10.29 -10.82 -34.42
N THR A 356 -10.51 -11.37 -35.61
CA THR A 356 -11.06 -12.74 -35.83
C THR A 356 -10.11 -13.69 -36.55
N GLU A 357 -9.01 -13.18 -37.09
CA GLU A 357 -7.97 -13.97 -37.77
C GLU A 357 -7.33 -15.03 -36.83
N SER A 358 -7.05 -16.21 -37.41
CA SER A 358 -6.61 -17.43 -36.73
C SER A 358 -5.73 -18.36 -37.59
N LYS A 359 -5.85 -18.30 -38.91
CA LYS A 359 -5.14 -19.12 -39.92
C LYS A 359 -3.76 -18.59 -40.28
N GLY A 360 -3.59 -17.29 -40.42
CA GLY A 360 -2.35 -16.63 -40.87
C GLY A 360 -1.47 -16.17 -39.71
N TYR A 361 -0.65 -15.14 -39.96
CA TYR A 361 0.24 -14.53 -38.97
C TYR A 361 -0.16 -13.08 -38.68
N GLN A 362 0.02 -12.64 -37.44
CA GLN A 362 -0.36 -11.31 -36.96
C GLN A 362 0.82 -10.60 -36.31
N PHE A 363 0.99 -9.30 -36.56
CA PHE A 363 2.05 -8.51 -35.97
C PHE A 363 1.45 -7.20 -35.47
N TRP A 364 1.91 -6.67 -34.34
CA TRP A 364 1.43 -5.38 -33.84
C TRP A 364 2.46 -4.70 -32.95
N THR A 365 2.28 -3.40 -32.79
CA THR A 365 3.05 -2.51 -31.91
C THR A 365 2.12 -1.46 -31.31
N GLU A 366 2.64 -0.67 -30.37
CA GLU A 366 1.95 0.49 -29.80
C GLU A 366 2.66 1.77 -30.30
N ALA A 367 1.90 2.81 -30.61
CA ALA A 367 2.44 4.09 -31.07
C ALA A 367 2.92 4.95 -29.89
N ASP A 368 3.98 5.73 -30.11
CA ASP A 368 4.49 6.68 -29.14
C ASP A 368 3.60 7.92 -28.96
N ALA A 369 4.00 8.83 -28.08
CA ALA A 369 3.25 10.05 -27.78
C ALA A 369 3.04 10.99 -28.98
N ASP A 370 3.92 10.91 -29.99
CA ASP A 370 3.79 11.62 -31.26
C ASP A 370 2.98 10.83 -32.31
N GLY A 371 2.64 9.57 -32.03
CA GLY A 371 1.92 8.68 -32.94
C GLY A 371 2.84 7.91 -33.90
N TYR A 372 4.17 7.96 -33.73
CA TYR A 372 5.07 7.13 -34.53
C TYR A 372 5.00 5.68 -34.08
N PHE A 373 5.15 4.75 -35.02
CA PHE A 373 5.13 3.32 -34.76
C PHE A 373 6.18 2.58 -35.59
N THR A 374 6.61 1.42 -35.12
CA THR A 374 7.44 0.49 -35.89
C THR A 374 7.08 -0.94 -35.53
N ILE A 375 6.76 -1.75 -36.55
CA ILE A 375 6.52 -3.18 -36.42
C ILE A 375 7.71 -3.90 -37.07
N ASN A 376 8.46 -4.63 -36.26
CA ASN A 376 9.68 -5.34 -36.67
C ASN A 376 9.44 -6.84 -36.86
N ASN A 377 10.36 -7.50 -37.57
CA ASN A 377 10.44 -8.96 -37.69
C ASN A 377 9.18 -9.61 -38.32
N ILE A 378 8.53 -8.91 -39.24
CA ILE A 378 7.32 -9.36 -39.95
C ILE A 378 7.71 -10.41 -41.00
N ARG A 379 6.96 -11.50 -41.13
CA ARG A 379 7.22 -12.54 -42.15
C ARG A 379 6.90 -12.03 -43.56
N GLU A 380 7.53 -12.62 -44.58
CA GLU A 380 7.15 -12.36 -45.98
C GLU A 380 5.68 -12.71 -46.24
N GLY A 381 4.96 -11.84 -46.95
CA GLY A 381 3.52 -11.98 -47.20
C GLY A 381 2.84 -10.66 -47.57
N GLU A 382 1.54 -10.72 -47.85
CA GLU A 382 0.68 -9.55 -48.05
C GLU A 382 -0.22 -9.34 -46.83
N TYR A 383 -0.37 -8.10 -46.39
CA TYR A 383 -1.06 -7.74 -45.14
C TYR A 383 -1.92 -6.49 -45.29
N ASN A 384 -3.07 -6.44 -44.62
CA ASN A 384 -3.73 -5.17 -44.30
C ASN A 384 -3.09 -4.58 -43.04
N LEU A 385 -2.64 -3.33 -43.11
CA LEU A 385 -2.36 -2.53 -41.92
C LEU A 385 -3.68 -2.05 -41.32
N ASN A 386 -3.97 -2.53 -40.12
CA ASN A 386 -5.09 -2.14 -39.29
C ASN A 386 -4.56 -1.26 -38.15
N ALA A 387 -5.40 -0.37 -37.62
CA ALA A 387 -5.09 0.30 -36.37
C ALA A 387 -6.35 0.53 -35.51
N TYR A 388 -6.11 0.72 -34.22
CA TYR A 388 -7.12 1.05 -33.24
C TYR A 388 -6.55 2.10 -32.29
N VAL A 389 -7.32 3.17 -32.05
CA VAL A 389 -6.92 4.27 -31.17
C VAL A 389 -7.94 4.43 -30.05
N THR A 390 -7.48 4.24 -28.81
CA THR A 390 -8.31 4.38 -27.60
C THR A 390 -8.99 5.74 -27.54
N GLY A 391 -10.28 5.76 -27.25
CA GLY A 391 -11.11 6.97 -27.21
C GLY A 391 -11.73 7.35 -28.56
N TRP A 392 -11.40 6.66 -29.64
CA TRP A 392 -11.97 6.89 -30.98
C TRP A 392 -12.76 5.69 -31.47
N ILE A 393 -13.98 5.92 -31.97
CA ILE A 393 -14.87 4.86 -32.46
C ILE A 393 -14.29 4.14 -33.68
N GLY A 394 -14.43 2.81 -33.74
CA GLY A 394 -14.17 1.99 -34.94
C GLY A 394 -12.81 1.25 -35.00
N ASP A 395 -12.50 0.76 -36.20
CA ASP A 395 -11.21 0.22 -36.63
C ASP A 395 -10.72 1.04 -37.83
N TYR A 396 -9.44 1.40 -37.86
CA TYR A 396 -8.76 1.92 -39.04
C TYR A 396 -8.22 0.76 -39.89
N GLN A 397 -8.27 0.90 -41.21
CA GLN A 397 -7.54 0.05 -42.15
C GLN A 397 -6.92 0.93 -43.25
N TYR A 398 -5.63 0.71 -43.54
CA TYR A 398 -4.94 1.36 -44.66
C TYR A 398 -5.51 0.85 -46.00
N GLU A 399 -5.65 1.75 -46.98
CA GLU A 399 -6.33 1.47 -48.25
C GLU A 399 -5.59 0.47 -49.14
N GLU A 400 -4.26 0.40 -49.03
CA GLU A 400 -3.42 -0.49 -49.82
C GLU A 400 -2.95 -1.72 -49.00
N LEU A 401 -2.62 -2.81 -49.71
CA LEU A 401 -1.98 -3.98 -49.10
C LEU A 401 -0.48 -3.72 -48.93
N ILE A 402 0.04 -4.02 -47.75
CA ILE A 402 1.47 -4.00 -47.45
C ILE A 402 2.08 -5.34 -47.86
N THR A 403 2.89 -5.35 -48.92
CA THR A 403 3.71 -6.50 -49.30
C THR A 403 5.04 -6.46 -48.55
N ILE A 404 5.28 -7.44 -47.68
CA ILE A 404 6.54 -7.61 -46.93
C ILE A 404 7.43 -8.61 -47.65
N THR A 405 8.71 -8.25 -47.84
CA THR A 405 9.75 -9.11 -48.42
C THR A 405 10.97 -9.18 -47.49
N ALA A 406 11.80 -10.22 -47.64
CA ALA A 406 13.04 -10.38 -46.89
C ALA A 406 13.91 -9.11 -46.91
N GLY A 407 14.19 -8.56 -45.72
CA GLY A 407 15.02 -7.37 -45.53
C GLY A 407 14.40 -6.03 -45.96
N CYS A 408 13.09 -5.94 -46.20
CA CYS A 408 12.46 -4.64 -46.45
C CYS A 408 12.36 -3.79 -45.17
N ASP A 409 12.54 -2.48 -45.34
CA ASP A 409 12.16 -1.45 -44.37
C ASP A 409 11.24 -0.48 -45.12
N ILE A 410 9.98 -0.41 -44.67
CA ILE A 410 8.91 0.33 -45.34
C ILE A 410 8.51 1.51 -44.45
N ASP A 411 8.79 2.73 -44.88
CA ASP A 411 8.20 3.94 -44.30
C ASP A 411 6.92 4.30 -45.08
N ILE A 412 5.76 4.25 -44.42
CA ILE A 412 4.46 4.68 -45.00
C ILE A 412 4.14 6.15 -44.70
N SER A 413 5.09 6.91 -44.17
CA SER A 413 4.96 8.30 -43.77
C SER A 413 3.83 8.53 -42.77
N SER A 414 3.18 9.70 -42.79
CA SER A 414 2.06 10.01 -41.90
C SER A 414 0.72 9.63 -42.53
N ILE A 415 0.01 8.70 -41.90
CA ILE A 415 -1.36 8.29 -42.22
C ILE A 415 -2.35 8.91 -41.22
N VAL A 416 -3.56 9.20 -41.68
CA VAL A 416 -4.61 9.86 -40.89
C VAL A 416 -5.81 8.95 -40.75
N TYR A 417 -6.19 8.64 -39.51
CA TYR A 417 -7.47 8.04 -39.18
C TYR A 417 -8.54 9.13 -39.08
N GLU A 418 -9.63 8.94 -39.81
CA GLU A 418 -10.86 9.72 -39.64
C GLU A 418 -11.94 8.78 -39.07
N PRO A 419 -12.27 8.89 -37.77
CA PRO A 419 -13.29 8.05 -37.15
C PRO A 419 -14.67 8.26 -37.81
N PRO A 420 -15.50 7.21 -37.94
CA PRO A 420 -16.80 7.29 -38.62
C PRO A 420 -17.87 8.06 -37.81
N ARG A 421 -17.73 9.39 -37.71
CA ARG A 421 -18.77 10.30 -37.22
C ARG A 421 -19.44 11.03 -38.40
N ASP A 422 -20.76 10.86 -38.54
CA ASP A 422 -21.58 11.57 -39.54
C ASP A 422 -21.86 13.05 -39.19
N GLY A 423 -21.49 13.49 -37.97
CA GLY A 423 -21.70 14.84 -37.47
C GLY A 423 -21.42 14.95 -35.97
N PRO A 424 -21.61 16.15 -35.37
CA PRO A 424 -21.29 16.40 -33.97
C PRO A 424 -22.08 15.50 -33.00
N THR A 425 -21.38 14.96 -32.01
CA THR A 425 -21.94 14.10 -30.96
C THR A 425 -23.00 14.83 -30.13
N VAL A 426 -24.24 14.34 -30.13
CA VAL A 426 -25.35 14.90 -29.32
C VAL A 426 -25.31 14.36 -27.89
N TRP A 427 -24.95 13.07 -27.74
CA TRP A 427 -24.64 12.39 -26.49
C TRP A 427 -23.84 11.12 -26.82
N GLU A 428 -23.00 10.69 -25.87
CA GLU A 428 -22.17 9.49 -25.95
C GLU A 428 -22.16 8.87 -24.53
N ILE A 429 -22.09 7.54 -24.43
CA ILE A 429 -22.07 6.85 -23.13
C ILE A 429 -20.92 5.83 -23.17
N GLY A 430 -19.90 6.12 -22.37
CA GLY A 430 -18.65 5.38 -22.36
C GLY A 430 -17.60 5.93 -23.32
N ILE A 431 -16.37 5.52 -23.10
CA ILE A 431 -15.18 5.80 -23.91
C ILE A 431 -15.02 4.68 -24.95
N PRO A 432 -14.68 4.98 -26.21
CA PRO A 432 -14.31 3.95 -27.18
C PRO A 432 -12.96 3.26 -26.85
N ASP A 433 -12.88 2.51 -25.75
CA ASP A 433 -11.66 1.85 -25.25
C ASP A 433 -11.60 0.32 -25.51
N ARG A 434 -12.67 -0.25 -26.10
CA ARG A 434 -12.93 -1.69 -26.31
C ARG A 434 -13.05 -2.52 -25.02
N SER A 435 -13.22 -1.87 -23.89
CA SER A 435 -13.48 -2.46 -22.58
C SER A 435 -14.96 -2.32 -22.19
N ALA A 436 -15.25 -2.72 -20.95
CA ALA A 436 -16.44 -2.31 -20.22
C ALA A 436 -16.08 -1.81 -18.80
N ALA A 437 -14.80 -1.53 -18.54
CA ALA A 437 -14.26 -1.28 -17.20
C ALA A 437 -14.72 0.03 -16.55
N GLU A 438 -15.15 1.01 -17.36
CA GLU A 438 -15.75 2.27 -16.91
C GLU A 438 -17.22 2.12 -16.45
N PHE A 439 -17.92 1.10 -16.96
CA PHE A 439 -19.32 0.86 -16.61
C PHE A 439 -19.42 0.28 -15.21
N PHE A 440 -20.56 0.47 -14.55
CA PHE A 440 -20.74 0.07 -13.16
C PHE A 440 -20.61 -1.44 -12.95
N VAL A 441 -19.43 -1.88 -12.50
CA VAL A 441 -19.19 -3.21 -11.95
C VAL A 441 -19.56 -3.22 -10.46
N PRO A 442 -20.60 -3.96 -10.03
CA PRO A 442 -20.99 -4.00 -8.62
C PRO A 442 -19.95 -4.74 -7.75
N ASP A 443 -19.92 -4.41 -6.46
CA ASP A 443 -19.20 -5.17 -5.43
C ASP A 443 -19.48 -6.69 -5.59
N PRO A 444 -18.45 -7.57 -5.57
CA PRO A 444 -18.65 -9.00 -5.72
C PRO A 444 -19.52 -9.53 -4.57
N ASN A 445 -20.50 -10.36 -4.91
CA ASN A 445 -21.42 -10.93 -3.93
C ASN A 445 -20.64 -11.67 -2.82
N PRO A 446 -20.79 -11.34 -1.53
CA PRO A 446 -20.00 -11.93 -0.44
C PRO A 446 -20.04 -13.47 -0.34
N LYS A 447 -21.04 -14.11 -0.96
CA LYS A 447 -21.20 -15.57 -1.05
C LYS A 447 -20.35 -16.24 -2.16
N TYR A 448 -19.84 -15.45 -3.09
CA TYR A 448 -19.19 -15.88 -4.33
C TYR A 448 -17.91 -15.06 -4.61
N ILE A 449 -17.10 -14.86 -3.57
CA ILE A 449 -15.87 -14.08 -3.63
C ILE A 449 -14.68 -14.91 -4.16
N ASN A 450 -13.69 -14.26 -4.76
CA ASN A 450 -12.32 -14.80 -4.85
C ASN A 450 -11.39 -13.76 -4.21
N LYS A 451 -10.63 -14.14 -3.19
CA LYS A 451 -9.84 -13.17 -2.40
C LYS A 451 -8.67 -12.58 -3.18
N LEU A 452 -8.27 -13.18 -4.29
CA LEU A 452 -7.30 -12.60 -5.24
C LEU A 452 -7.74 -11.23 -5.78
N TYR A 453 -9.05 -10.95 -5.79
CA TYR A 453 -9.65 -9.72 -6.31
C TYR A 453 -10.25 -8.81 -5.23
N ILE A 454 -10.02 -9.10 -3.94
CA ILE A 454 -10.66 -8.38 -2.82
C ILE A 454 -9.61 -7.96 -1.78
N GLY A 455 -8.77 -6.98 -2.16
CA GLY A 455 -7.77 -6.36 -1.29
C GLY A 455 -6.78 -5.53 -2.10
N HIS A 456 -6.69 -4.21 -1.99
CA HIS A 456 -7.46 -3.24 -1.18
C HIS A 456 -8.11 -2.18 -2.07
N PRO A 457 -9.17 -1.48 -1.61
CA PRO A 457 -9.48 -0.17 -2.15
C PRO A 457 -8.33 0.80 -1.82
N ASP A 458 -7.78 1.47 -2.82
CA ASP A 458 -6.60 2.34 -2.69
C ASP A 458 -6.89 3.65 -1.92
N ARG A 459 -8.18 3.95 -1.68
CA ARG A 459 -8.64 5.00 -0.77
C ARG A 459 -9.82 4.47 0.04
N TYR A 460 -9.84 4.71 1.34
CA TYR A 460 -11.02 4.44 2.17
C TYR A 460 -11.10 5.36 3.39
N TRP A 461 -12.29 5.46 3.96
CA TRP A 461 -12.53 6.04 5.28
C TRP A 461 -12.81 4.88 6.23
N ASP A 462 -12.14 4.84 7.38
CA ASP A 462 -12.40 3.84 8.42
C ASP A 462 -12.66 4.47 9.79
N LEU A 463 -13.37 3.71 10.60
CA LEU A 463 -13.54 3.95 12.02
C LEU A 463 -13.32 2.66 12.81
N VAL A 464 -12.95 2.80 14.07
CA VAL A 464 -12.90 1.71 15.05
C VAL A 464 -13.88 2.06 16.15
N TRP A 465 -14.81 1.15 16.46
CA TRP A 465 -15.84 1.36 17.49
C TRP A 465 -16.04 0.13 18.37
N SER A 466 -16.61 0.32 19.56
CA SER A 466 -17.00 -0.79 20.45
C SER A 466 -18.26 -0.43 21.26
N GLU A 467 -18.90 -1.43 21.84
CA GLU A 467 -20.03 -1.25 22.76
C GLU A 467 -19.60 -0.38 23.96
N TYR A 468 -20.46 0.55 24.38
CA TYR A 468 -20.18 1.42 25.51
C TYR A 468 -19.86 0.62 26.78
N GLY A 469 -18.78 1.00 27.48
CA GLY A 469 -18.27 0.27 28.64
C GLY A 469 -17.30 -0.86 28.31
N THR A 470 -17.05 -1.16 27.03
CA THR A 470 -15.88 -1.96 26.62
C THR A 470 -14.60 -1.18 26.96
N PRO A 471 -13.67 -1.72 27.76
CA PRO A 471 -12.42 -1.05 28.09
C PRO A 471 -11.38 -1.16 26.95
N GLY A 472 -10.38 -0.30 26.99
CA GLY A 472 -9.27 -0.25 26.03
C GLY A 472 -9.56 0.55 24.76
N THR A 473 -8.64 0.42 23.80
CA THR A 473 -8.56 1.27 22.59
C THR A 473 -8.84 0.52 21.28
N THR A 474 -9.28 -0.73 21.39
CA THR A 474 -9.58 -1.64 20.25
C THR A 474 -11.08 -1.86 20.09
N GLY A 475 -11.50 -2.39 18.94
CA GLY A 475 -12.90 -2.64 18.64
C GLY A 475 -13.15 -3.10 17.21
N ASN A 476 -14.41 -3.12 16.83
CA ASN A 476 -14.90 -3.40 15.49
C ASN A 476 -14.33 -2.39 14.49
N SER A 477 -13.54 -2.88 13.53
CA SER A 477 -12.96 -2.05 12.47
C SER A 477 -13.90 -1.98 11.27
N GLU A 478 -14.41 -0.80 10.97
CA GLU A 478 -15.47 -0.56 9.99
C GLU A 478 -14.96 0.33 8.85
N ARG A 479 -15.21 -0.07 7.59
CA ARG A 479 -15.03 0.83 6.44
C ARG A 479 -16.35 1.52 6.12
N ILE A 480 -16.33 2.85 6.09
CA ILE A 480 -17.53 3.67 5.93
C ILE A 480 -17.99 3.62 4.46
N LYS A 481 -18.91 2.69 4.14
CA LYS A 481 -19.68 2.69 2.89
C LYS A 481 -20.88 3.63 3.01
N GLY A 482 -21.08 4.46 1.99
CA GLY A 482 -22.33 5.21 1.83
C GLY A 482 -23.41 4.29 1.22
N THR A 483 -24.66 4.53 1.56
CA THR A 483 -25.84 3.84 1.02
C THR A 483 -26.67 4.73 0.09
N SER A 484 -26.38 6.03 0.04
CA SER A 484 -27.00 6.98 -0.88
C SER A 484 -25.97 8.01 -1.35
N PHE A 485 -26.22 8.58 -2.53
CA PHE A 485 -25.36 9.57 -3.19
C PHE A 485 -26.22 10.77 -3.61
N GLU A 486 -25.63 11.97 -3.54
CA GLU A 486 -26.27 13.23 -3.91
C GLU A 486 -25.22 14.20 -4.47
N VAL A 487 -25.58 14.92 -5.55
CA VAL A 487 -24.83 16.10 -5.99
C VAL A 487 -25.44 17.29 -5.27
N VAL A 488 -24.67 17.92 -4.39
CA VAL A 488 -25.12 18.96 -3.46
C VAL A 488 -25.03 20.33 -4.13
N VAL A 489 -23.94 20.56 -4.85
CA VAL A 489 -23.70 21.76 -5.67
C VAL A 489 -23.00 21.33 -6.95
N GLU A 490 -23.44 21.88 -8.08
CA GLU A 490 -22.78 21.74 -9.38
C GLU A 490 -22.94 23.08 -10.12
N ASN A 491 -21.81 23.74 -10.39
CA ASN A 491 -21.74 24.99 -11.15
C ASN A 491 -20.35 25.16 -11.78
N GLU A 492 -20.12 26.27 -12.50
CA GLU A 492 -18.86 26.53 -13.21
C GLU A 492 -17.62 26.66 -12.30
N GLU A 493 -17.78 26.94 -11.01
CA GLU A 493 -16.68 27.19 -10.07
C GLU A 493 -16.39 26.00 -9.13
N LEU A 494 -17.39 25.17 -8.81
CA LEU A 494 -17.21 23.97 -7.99
C LEU A 494 -18.28 22.90 -8.18
N VAL A 495 -17.92 21.69 -7.77
CA VAL A 495 -18.84 20.56 -7.54
C VAL A 495 -18.66 20.05 -6.11
N GLU A 496 -19.74 19.98 -5.33
CA GLU A 496 -19.80 19.27 -4.04
C GLU A 496 -20.69 18.03 -4.17
N ILE A 497 -20.18 16.87 -3.77
CA ILE A 497 -20.92 15.60 -3.73
C ILE A 497 -20.95 14.98 -2.34
N SER A 498 -22.05 14.30 -2.04
CA SER A 498 -22.35 13.63 -0.77
C SER A 498 -22.47 12.12 -0.95
N PHE A 499 -21.94 11.37 0.03
CA PHE A 499 -22.16 9.94 0.20
C PHE A 499 -22.64 9.66 1.62
N THR A 500 -23.96 9.62 1.80
CA THR A 500 -24.59 9.41 3.11
C THR A 500 -24.79 7.93 3.44
N ARG A 501 -24.79 7.62 4.74
CA ARG A 501 -25.34 6.41 5.35
C ARG A 501 -26.18 6.82 6.54
N LYS A 502 -27.37 6.25 6.67
CA LYS A 502 -28.20 6.37 7.88
C LYS A 502 -28.11 5.10 8.74
N TRP A 503 -28.30 5.23 10.05
CA TRP A 503 -28.40 4.10 10.98
C TRP A 503 -29.85 3.84 11.39
N ASP A 504 -30.19 2.57 11.60
CA ASP A 504 -31.44 2.14 12.23
C ASP A 504 -31.21 0.83 13.02
N SER A 505 -32.20 0.43 13.84
CA SER A 505 -32.09 -0.72 14.74
C SER A 505 -31.86 -2.08 14.07
N SER A 506 -32.07 -2.23 12.76
CA SER A 506 -31.70 -3.44 12.02
C SER A 506 -30.20 -3.54 11.71
N LEU A 507 -29.46 -2.45 11.89
CA LEU A 507 -28.01 -2.34 11.71
C LEU A 507 -27.25 -2.34 13.06
N GLN A 508 -27.97 -2.59 14.16
CA GLN A 508 -27.39 -2.81 15.48
C GLN A 508 -26.37 -3.98 15.45
N ASP A 509 -25.32 -3.87 16.27
CA ASP A 509 -24.20 -4.81 16.40
C ASP A 509 -23.38 -5.07 15.11
N HIS A 510 -23.75 -4.45 13.98
CA HIS A 510 -23.10 -4.61 12.67
C HIS A 510 -22.27 -3.38 12.26
N ILE A 511 -22.70 -2.18 12.65
CA ILE A 511 -21.99 -0.91 12.43
C ILE A 511 -22.16 0.03 13.63
N ALA A 512 -21.29 1.02 13.76
CA ALA A 512 -21.43 2.07 14.76
C ALA A 512 -22.81 2.76 14.64
N PRO A 513 -23.48 3.10 15.76
CA PRO A 513 -24.80 3.72 15.78
C PRO A 513 -24.75 5.22 15.41
N ILE A 514 -24.30 5.51 14.19
CA ILE A 514 -24.16 6.86 13.65
C ILE A 514 -24.63 6.97 12.20
N ASN A 515 -25.32 8.07 11.93
CA ASN A 515 -25.39 8.66 10.61
C ASN A 515 -23.99 9.15 10.21
N VAL A 516 -23.63 8.95 8.95
CA VAL A 516 -22.40 9.51 8.37
C VAL A 516 -22.73 10.12 7.02
N ASP A 517 -22.33 11.37 6.82
CA ASP A 517 -22.26 12.01 5.51
C ASP A 517 -20.78 12.25 5.18
N LYS A 518 -20.31 11.75 4.03
CA LYS A 518 -18.96 12.02 3.52
C LYS A 518 -19.08 12.94 2.30
N ARG A 519 -18.45 14.11 2.41
CA ARG A 519 -18.49 15.17 1.41
C ARG A 519 -17.15 15.31 0.70
N PHE A 520 -17.20 15.52 -0.61
CA PHE A 520 -16.05 15.81 -1.45
C PHE A 520 -16.35 17.06 -2.27
N ILE A 521 -15.40 18.01 -2.30
CA ILE A 521 -15.53 19.24 -3.09
C ILE A 521 -14.36 19.33 -4.05
N MET A 522 -14.65 19.48 -5.34
CA MET A 522 -13.66 19.83 -6.36
C MET A 522 -13.95 21.25 -6.84
N ARG A 523 -12.90 22.07 -6.96
CA ARG A 523 -13.00 23.46 -7.42
C ARG A 523 -12.29 23.61 -8.76
N LYS A 524 -12.82 24.47 -9.61
CA LYS A 524 -12.19 24.89 -10.86
C LYS A 524 -10.79 25.46 -10.60
N ASP A 525 -9.88 25.17 -11.52
CA ASP A 525 -8.47 25.63 -11.54
C ASP A 525 -7.64 25.31 -10.27
N VAL A 526 -8.11 24.40 -9.41
CA VAL A 526 -7.41 23.91 -8.20
C VAL A 526 -6.91 22.48 -8.42
N THR A 527 -5.60 22.23 -8.27
CA THR A 527 -4.98 20.91 -8.48
C THR A 527 -5.17 19.97 -7.27
N GLY A 528 -6.41 19.72 -6.89
CA GLY A 528 -6.75 18.85 -5.77
C GLY A 528 -8.25 18.78 -5.50
N PHE A 529 -8.62 18.20 -4.35
CA PHE A 529 -9.99 18.20 -3.87
C PHE A 529 -10.05 18.24 -2.33
N TYR A 530 -11.11 18.81 -1.79
CA TYR A 530 -11.39 18.85 -0.37
C TYR A 530 -12.20 17.62 0.05
N SER A 531 -12.11 17.25 1.32
CA SER A 531 -12.83 16.13 1.92
C SER A 531 -13.24 16.47 3.34
N TYR A 532 -14.52 16.36 3.66
CA TYR A 532 -15.06 16.59 5.00
C TYR A 532 -16.16 15.59 5.33
N GLY A 533 -16.43 15.37 6.61
CA GLY A 533 -17.41 14.37 7.05
C GLY A 533 -18.25 14.84 8.22
N ILE A 534 -19.55 14.59 8.17
CA ILE A 534 -20.52 14.96 9.21
C ILE A 534 -20.99 13.66 9.86
N PHE A 535 -20.68 13.48 11.14
CA PHE A 535 -21.08 12.30 11.91
C PHE A 535 -22.15 12.72 12.93
N GLU A 536 -23.20 11.93 13.08
CA GLU A 536 -24.40 12.30 13.85
C GLU A 536 -24.98 11.06 14.57
N HIS A 537 -25.19 11.18 15.88
CA HIS A 537 -25.81 10.20 16.78
C HIS A 537 -27.07 10.83 17.40
N LEU A 538 -28.20 10.11 17.35
CA LEU A 538 -29.47 10.55 17.92
C LEU A 538 -29.69 9.94 19.31
N ALA A 539 -30.26 10.71 20.24
CA ALA A 539 -30.33 10.35 21.66
C ALA A 539 -31.06 9.03 21.96
N GLU A 540 -31.97 8.61 21.08
CA GLU A 540 -32.69 7.33 21.16
C GLU A 540 -31.85 6.10 20.76
N TRP A 541 -30.61 6.27 20.30
CA TRP A 541 -29.75 5.18 19.80
C TRP A 541 -28.81 4.60 20.86
N PRO A 542 -28.28 3.38 20.64
CA PRO A 542 -27.33 2.75 21.55
C PRO A 542 -26.08 3.59 21.83
N ALA A 543 -25.58 3.48 23.06
CA ALA A 543 -24.32 4.06 23.48
C ALA A 543 -23.14 3.35 22.80
N PHE A 544 -22.07 4.08 22.45
CA PHE A 544 -20.88 3.50 21.82
C PHE A 544 -19.58 4.24 22.16
N ASN A 545 -18.47 3.53 21.99
CA ASN A 545 -17.11 4.05 22.06
C ASN A 545 -16.54 4.19 20.63
N LEU A 546 -15.75 5.24 20.37
CA LEU A 546 -15.07 5.50 19.10
C LEU A 546 -13.56 5.78 19.32
N PRO A 547 -12.69 4.75 19.47
CA PRO A 547 -11.25 4.94 19.62
C PRO A 547 -10.51 5.56 18.42
N GLN A 548 -11.05 5.49 17.19
CA GLN A 548 -10.39 6.05 16.00
C GLN A 548 -11.37 6.35 14.86
N THR A 549 -11.15 7.43 14.11
CA THR A 549 -11.64 7.59 12.72
C THR A 549 -10.75 8.52 11.90
N ARG A 550 -10.66 8.29 10.58
CA ARG A 550 -9.69 8.90 9.65
C ARG A 550 -10.04 8.67 8.17
N ILE A 551 -9.33 9.36 7.28
CA ILE A 551 -9.17 8.99 5.85
C ILE A 551 -7.84 8.24 5.68
N VAL A 552 -7.81 7.23 4.81
CA VAL A 552 -6.62 6.47 4.41
C VAL A 552 -6.45 6.52 2.89
N TYR A 553 -5.24 6.85 2.46
CA TYR A 553 -4.76 6.71 1.08
C TYR A 553 -3.64 5.68 1.03
N LYS A 554 -3.73 4.74 0.09
CA LYS A 554 -2.69 3.79 -0.30
C LYS A 554 -2.23 4.18 -1.70
N LEU A 555 -1.09 4.84 -1.82
CA LEU A 555 -0.56 5.26 -3.10
C LEU A 555 0.13 4.07 -3.79
N ARG A 556 0.35 4.19 -5.11
CA ARG A 556 1.02 3.15 -5.91
C ARG A 556 2.48 2.96 -5.48
N LYS A 557 2.79 1.81 -4.87
CA LYS A 557 4.15 1.43 -4.42
C LYS A 557 5.19 1.33 -5.54
N ASP A 558 4.75 1.15 -6.79
CA ASP A 558 5.62 1.18 -7.97
C ASP A 558 5.95 2.61 -8.42
N LYS A 559 5.23 3.63 -7.93
CA LYS A 559 5.40 5.04 -8.33
C LYS A 559 5.94 5.90 -7.20
N PHE A 560 5.31 5.89 -6.03
CA PHE A 560 5.63 6.74 -4.88
C PHE A 560 6.66 6.05 -3.97
N ARG A 561 7.83 6.68 -3.80
CA ARG A 561 9.00 6.06 -3.13
C ARG A 561 9.75 6.99 -2.19
N TYR A 562 9.49 8.30 -2.25
CA TYR A 562 10.05 9.29 -1.34
C TYR A 562 8.92 9.91 -0.52
N MET A 563 9.10 10.05 0.78
CA MET A 563 8.11 10.54 1.74
C MET A 563 8.65 11.77 2.44
N ALA A 564 7.80 12.77 2.67
CA ALA A 564 8.12 13.93 3.50
C ALA A 564 7.01 14.19 4.52
N VAL A 565 7.40 14.35 5.79
CA VAL A 565 6.51 14.70 6.90
C VAL A 565 6.98 15.94 7.67
N ALA A 566 8.27 16.31 7.55
CA ALA A 566 8.84 17.59 7.94
C ALA A 566 10.13 17.86 7.14
N ASP A 567 10.65 19.09 7.15
CA ASP A 567 11.89 19.46 6.44
C ASP A 567 13.11 18.61 6.82
N ASN A 568 13.20 18.21 8.09
CA ASN A 568 14.22 17.31 8.63
C ASN A 568 13.82 15.82 8.60
N ARG A 569 12.54 15.50 8.38
CA ARG A 569 11.99 14.13 8.37
C ARG A 569 11.39 13.81 7.01
N GLN A 570 12.29 13.56 6.06
CA GLN A 570 11.98 13.16 4.69
C GLN A 570 13.06 12.22 4.14
N ARG A 571 12.68 11.18 3.41
CA ARG A 571 13.59 10.12 2.89
C ARG A 571 12.96 9.27 1.79
N ARG A 572 13.81 8.52 1.07
CA ARG A 572 13.35 7.30 0.39
C ARG A 572 12.90 6.28 1.44
N MET A 573 11.82 5.57 1.13
CA MET A 573 11.21 4.58 2.02
C MET A 573 11.38 3.15 1.45
N PRO A 574 11.56 2.14 2.31
CA PRO A 574 11.58 0.73 1.90
C PRO A 574 10.21 0.29 1.37
N LEU A 575 10.18 -0.85 0.68
CA LEU A 575 8.93 -1.41 0.16
C LEU A 575 8.06 -2.03 1.26
N PRO A 576 6.72 -2.06 1.09
CA PRO A 576 5.83 -2.84 1.97
C PRO A 576 6.25 -4.31 2.10
N GLU A 577 6.84 -4.87 1.04
CA GLU A 577 7.36 -6.24 0.99
C GLU A 577 8.62 -6.44 1.84
N ASP A 578 9.42 -5.40 2.05
CA ASP A 578 10.65 -5.47 2.87
C ASP A 578 10.34 -5.70 4.35
N ARG A 579 9.10 -5.41 4.77
CA ARG A 579 8.59 -5.68 6.12
C ARG A 579 8.10 -7.12 6.31
N LEU A 580 8.18 -7.99 5.29
CA LEU A 580 7.51 -9.30 5.27
C LEU A 580 8.46 -10.51 5.14
N GLY A 581 7.99 -11.67 5.60
CA GLY A 581 8.57 -12.98 5.30
C GLY A 581 10.01 -13.15 5.79
N LYS A 582 10.95 -13.27 4.84
CA LYS A 582 12.40 -13.35 5.12
C LYS A 582 13.09 -11.97 5.01
N ARG A 583 12.43 -10.97 4.42
CA ARG A 583 12.98 -9.61 4.21
C ARG A 583 12.91 -8.79 5.48
N GLY A 584 11.78 -8.86 6.18
CA GLY A 584 11.54 -8.17 7.44
C GLY A 584 11.34 -9.14 8.60
N ARG A 585 11.86 -8.79 9.77
CA ARG A 585 11.64 -9.51 11.03
C ARG A 585 10.95 -8.60 12.04
N PRO A 586 9.67 -8.84 12.39
CA PRO A 586 9.00 -8.14 13.49
C PRO A 586 9.79 -8.23 14.80
N LEU A 587 9.75 -7.17 15.59
CA LEU A 587 10.43 -7.05 16.87
C LEU A 587 9.42 -7.24 18.02
N ALA A 588 9.50 -6.46 19.10
CA ALA A 588 8.66 -6.66 20.29
C ALA A 588 7.15 -6.41 20.07
N TYR A 589 6.76 -5.76 18.97
CA TYR A 589 5.39 -5.53 18.52
C TYR A 589 5.35 -5.46 16.98
N PRO A 590 4.22 -5.76 16.32
CA PRO A 590 4.19 -6.02 14.87
C PRO A 590 4.41 -4.78 13.99
N GLU A 591 4.29 -3.57 14.51
CA GLU A 591 4.64 -2.35 13.77
C GLU A 591 6.15 -2.10 13.65
N ALA A 592 6.98 -2.51 14.61
CA ALA A 592 8.43 -2.40 14.49
C ALA A 592 9.02 -3.62 13.77
N VAL A 593 9.63 -3.39 12.60
CA VAL A 593 10.20 -4.46 11.78
C VAL A 593 11.64 -4.13 11.39
N LEU A 594 12.57 -5.03 11.74
CA LEU A 594 13.96 -4.99 11.28
C LEU A 594 14.05 -5.47 9.83
N LEU A 595 14.64 -4.67 8.97
CA LEU A 595 14.86 -4.93 7.55
C LEU A 595 16.15 -5.74 7.37
N VAL A 596 16.00 -7.06 7.30
CA VAL A 596 17.09 -8.04 7.22
C VAL A 596 17.61 -8.19 5.77
N HIS A 597 16.68 -8.26 4.81
CA HIS A 597 16.95 -8.41 3.37
C HIS A 597 15.99 -7.55 2.52
N PRO A 598 16.01 -6.21 2.67
CA PRO A 598 15.20 -5.32 1.83
C PRO A 598 15.61 -5.39 0.35
N VAL A 599 14.74 -4.93 -0.55
CA VAL A 599 15.02 -4.81 -1.99
C VAL A 599 16.14 -3.81 -2.24
N GLU A 600 16.07 -2.63 -1.63
CA GLU A 600 17.16 -1.67 -1.63
C GLU A 600 18.07 -1.90 -0.41
N GLU A 601 19.29 -2.43 -0.65
CA GLU A 601 20.33 -2.72 0.36
C GLU A 601 20.68 -1.51 1.25
N GLU A 602 20.40 -0.27 0.79
CA GLU A 602 20.60 0.95 1.58
C GLU A 602 19.79 0.95 2.89
N PHE A 603 18.62 0.28 2.94
CA PHE A 603 17.77 0.16 4.13
C PHE A 603 18.14 -0.99 5.06
N LYS A 604 19.16 -1.78 4.72
CA LYS A 604 19.49 -3.00 5.47
C LYS A 604 19.99 -2.70 6.87
N GLY A 605 19.56 -3.55 7.81
CA GLY A 605 19.81 -3.39 9.24
C GLY A 605 18.99 -2.27 9.88
N GLU A 606 18.11 -1.58 9.14
CA GLU A 606 17.24 -0.58 9.74
C GLU A 606 16.00 -1.19 10.39
N VAL A 607 15.47 -0.53 11.42
CA VAL A 607 14.09 -0.71 11.85
C VAL A 607 13.21 0.31 11.11
N ASP A 608 12.04 -0.13 10.68
CA ASP A 608 10.96 0.75 10.21
C ASP A 608 9.70 0.51 11.05
N ASP A 609 9.10 1.60 11.51
CA ASP A 609 7.85 1.62 12.26
C ASP A 609 7.02 2.87 11.91
N LYS A 610 5.73 2.67 11.65
CA LYS A 610 4.78 3.77 11.35
C LYS A 610 4.75 4.86 12.43
N TYR A 611 5.05 4.54 13.70
CA TYR A 611 5.06 5.50 14.79
C TYR A 611 6.27 6.45 14.77
N GLU A 612 7.36 6.10 14.08
CA GLU A 612 8.53 6.96 13.91
C GLU A 612 8.19 8.25 13.14
N TYR A 613 7.15 8.20 12.30
CA TYR A 613 6.75 9.30 11.40
C TYR A 613 5.59 10.14 11.98
N SER A 614 5.26 9.98 13.28
CA SER A 614 4.21 10.76 13.95
C SER A 614 4.57 12.25 14.10
N CYS A 615 3.55 13.10 14.17
CA CYS A 615 3.68 14.55 14.36
C CYS A 615 2.62 15.07 15.35
N GLU A 616 2.93 16.15 16.08
CA GLU A 616 1.98 16.84 16.96
C GLU A 616 0.87 17.55 16.18
N ASN A 617 -0.29 17.77 16.80
CA ASN A 617 -1.42 18.47 16.16
C ASN A 617 -1.07 19.90 15.71
N LYS A 618 -0.15 20.61 16.40
CA LYS A 618 0.30 21.95 15.99
C LYS A 618 1.06 21.96 14.67
N ASP A 619 1.95 20.99 14.45
CA ASP A 619 2.85 20.94 13.30
C ASP A 619 2.29 20.15 12.11
N LEU A 620 1.36 19.22 12.37
CA LEU A 620 0.77 18.34 11.36
C LEU A 620 -0.22 19.10 10.45
N LYS A 621 0.31 19.95 9.58
CA LYS A 621 -0.40 20.77 8.60
C LYS A 621 -0.24 20.27 7.16
N VAL A 622 0.90 19.67 6.80
CA VAL A 622 1.12 19.03 5.49
C VAL A 622 2.11 17.86 5.57
N HIS A 623 1.81 16.77 4.87
CA HIS A 623 2.70 15.62 4.67
C HIS A 623 2.30 14.83 3.41
N GLY A 624 3.17 13.98 2.88
CA GLY A 624 2.85 13.20 1.69
C GLY A 624 4.04 12.49 1.03
N TRP A 625 3.90 12.27 -0.28
CA TRP A 625 4.83 11.47 -1.08
C TRP A 625 5.17 12.11 -2.43
N ILE A 626 6.39 11.86 -2.87
CA ILE A 626 6.90 12.18 -4.21
C ILE A 626 7.06 10.88 -5.02
N SER A 627 6.66 10.91 -6.28
CA SER A 627 6.89 9.83 -7.25
C SER A 627 8.27 9.94 -7.88
N HIS A 628 8.94 8.79 -8.07
CA HIS A 628 10.32 8.77 -8.59
C HIS A 628 10.43 8.80 -10.13
N ASN A 629 9.34 8.54 -10.86
CA ASN A 629 9.30 8.41 -12.34
C ASN A 629 8.06 9.05 -12.98
N LEU A 630 7.38 9.99 -12.30
CA LEU A 630 6.19 10.69 -12.81
C LEU A 630 6.23 12.20 -12.54
N ASP A 631 7.28 12.69 -11.89
CA ASP A 631 7.47 14.09 -11.51
C ASP A 631 6.31 14.68 -10.69
N LEU A 632 5.54 13.82 -9.99
CA LEU A 632 4.33 14.14 -9.23
C LEU A 632 4.53 14.06 -7.71
N GLY A 633 3.98 15.03 -6.98
CA GLY A 633 3.75 14.98 -5.53
C GLY A 633 2.28 14.72 -5.20
N CYS A 634 2.02 14.08 -4.05
CA CYS A 634 0.68 13.81 -3.54
C CYS A 634 0.64 14.00 -2.01
N TRP A 635 -0.20 14.94 -1.56
CA TRP A 635 -0.12 15.54 -0.24
C TRP A 635 -1.46 15.55 0.49
N GLN A 636 -1.41 15.48 1.82
CA GLN A 636 -2.54 15.78 2.70
C GLN A 636 -2.26 17.09 3.41
N ILE A 637 -3.07 18.11 3.12
CA ILE A 637 -3.04 19.43 3.75
C ILE A 637 -4.21 19.54 4.72
N ILE A 638 -3.91 19.94 5.94
CA ILE A 638 -4.87 20.05 7.05
C ILE A 638 -4.80 21.50 7.57
N PRO A 639 -5.67 22.40 7.07
CA PRO A 639 -5.55 23.84 7.27
C PRO A 639 -5.95 24.29 8.69
N SER A 640 -6.77 23.49 9.36
CA SER A 640 -7.28 23.79 10.70
C SER A 640 -7.33 22.53 11.54
N ASN A 641 -7.21 22.75 12.85
CA ASN A 641 -7.27 21.72 13.88
C ASN A 641 -8.65 21.61 14.55
N GLU A 642 -9.64 22.43 14.20
CA GLU A 642 -10.86 22.65 14.99
C GLU A 642 -11.62 21.35 15.37
N PHE A 643 -11.49 20.32 14.54
CA PHE A 643 -12.15 19.03 14.67
C PHE A 643 -11.29 17.92 15.33
N ARG A 644 -9.99 18.13 15.55
CA ARG A 644 -9.10 17.12 16.13
C ARG A 644 -9.44 16.86 17.62
N SER A 645 -8.82 15.83 18.19
CA SER A 645 -8.89 15.51 19.63
C SER A 645 -7.55 15.74 20.33
N GLY A 646 -7.60 16.02 21.63
CA GLY A 646 -6.47 16.08 22.55
C GLY A 646 -5.57 17.31 22.47
N GLY A 647 -6.07 18.45 22.01
CA GLY A 647 -5.33 19.71 22.06
C GLY A 647 -4.03 19.75 21.22
N LEU A 648 -3.08 20.57 21.65
CA LEU A 648 -1.91 21.01 20.88
C LEU A 648 -0.86 19.90 20.64
N CYS A 649 -0.45 19.22 21.71
CA CYS A 649 0.74 18.34 21.73
C CYS A 649 0.44 16.87 21.42
N LYS A 650 -0.83 16.52 21.18
CA LYS A 650 -1.20 15.15 20.87
C LYS A 650 -0.57 14.73 19.54
N GLN A 651 0.26 13.68 19.58
CA GLN A 651 0.83 13.09 18.39
C GLN A 651 -0.20 12.24 17.61
N ASN A 652 -0.12 12.28 16.28
CA ASN A 652 -0.93 11.52 15.34
C ASN A 652 -0.07 10.95 14.21
N LEU A 653 -0.55 9.88 13.55
CA LEU A 653 0.12 9.23 12.43
C LEU A 653 -0.08 10.04 11.13
N THR A 654 0.91 10.00 10.23
CA THR A 654 0.99 10.88 9.05
C THR A 654 1.05 10.05 7.76
N SER A 655 2.24 9.90 7.16
CA SER A 655 2.57 8.99 6.07
C SER A 655 3.57 7.93 6.57
N HIS A 656 3.55 6.73 5.98
CA HIS A 656 4.46 5.63 6.34
C HIS A 656 4.54 4.56 5.24
N VAL A 657 5.48 3.62 5.34
CA VAL A 657 5.64 2.49 4.40
C VAL A 657 4.29 1.87 4.06
N GLY A 658 3.96 1.85 2.76
CA GLY A 658 2.61 1.60 2.29
C GLY A 658 2.42 1.74 0.78
N PRO A 659 3.04 2.72 0.11
CA PRO A 659 3.22 4.11 0.58
C PRO A 659 1.87 4.70 1.00
N ILE A 660 1.67 4.92 2.29
CA ILE A 660 0.39 5.33 2.89
C ILE A 660 0.44 6.80 3.31
N SER A 661 -0.71 7.48 3.22
CA SER A 661 -0.96 8.78 3.86
C SER A 661 -2.31 8.77 4.57
N LEU A 662 -2.38 9.39 5.75
CA LEU A 662 -3.54 9.37 6.64
C LEU A 662 -4.01 10.81 6.94
N ALA A 663 -5.32 11.05 6.92
CA ALA A 663 -5.89 12.24 7.55
C ALA A 663 -6.61 11.81 8.84
N MET A 664 -5.91 11.92 9.97
CA MET A 664 -6.41 11.50 11.28
C MET A 664 -7.41 12.53 11.85
N PHE A 665 -8.59 12.05 12.27
CA PHE A 665 -9.61 12.89 12.92
C PHE A 665 -9.67 12.65 14.43
N ILE A 666 -9.82 11.39 14.85
CA ILE A 666 -9.79 10.94 16.24
C ILE A 666 -8.85 9.74 16.33
N SER A 667 -8.06 9.63 17.40
CA SER A 667 -7.21 8.46 17.65
C SER A 667 -6.75 8.36 19.10
N ALA A 668 -6.93 7.20 19.72
CA ALA A 668 -6.38 6.84 21.04
C ALA A 668 -4.85 6.65 21.09
N HIS A 669 -4.11 6.84 19.98
CA HIS A 669 -2.63 6.82 20.02
C HIS A 669 -2.08 7.96 20.89
N TYR A 670 -1.06 7.65 21.70
CA TYR A 670 -0.37 8.54 22.66
C TYR A 670 -1.19 9.01 23.87
N ALA A 671 -2.42 8.51 24.05
CA ALA A 671 -3.30 8.96 25.14
C ALA A 671 -4.29 7.88 25.68
N GLY A 672 -4.10 6.61 25.33
CA GLY A 672 -4.80 5.49 25.98
C GLY A 672 -6.33 5.51 25.87
N GLU A 673 -7.00 4.93 26.88
CA GLU A 673 -8.47 4.91 26.94
C GLU A 673 -9.08 6.29 27.24
N ASP A 674 -8.32 7.17 27.91
CA ASP A 674 -8.73 8.54 28.26
C ASP A 674 -9.07 9.41 27.03
N MET A 675 -8.55 9.04 25.86
CA MET A 675 -8.79 9.68 24.55
C MET A 675 -9.90 9.03 23.72
N VAL A 676 -10.52 7.94 24.20
CA VAL A 676 -11.62 7.27 23.50
C VAL A 676 -12.89 8.09 23.64
N MET A 677 -13.50 8.49 22.53
CA MET A 677 -14.75 9.24 22.54
C MET A 677 -15.92 8.30 22.92
N LYS A 678 -16.58 8.53 24.06
CA LYS A 678 -17.66 7.66 24.60
C LYS A 678 -19.01 8.37 24.59
N VAL A 679 -19.89 8.05 23.64
CA VAL A 679 -21.25 8.62 23.52
C VAL A 679 -22.23 7.77 24.32
N LYS A 680 -23.01 8.40 25.21
CA LYS A 680 -23.91 7.74 26.17
C LYS A 680 -25.31 7.51 25.57
N ALA A 681 -26.07 6.60 26.15
CA ALA A 681 -27.49 6.44 25.81
C ALA A 681 -28.27 7.68 26.30
N GLY A 682 -29.14 8.24 25.48
CA GLY A 682 -29.80 9.52 25.76
C GLY A 682 -28.95 10.77 25.46
N GLU A 683 -27.70 10.61 25.02
CA GLU A 683 -26.87 11.71 24.53
C GLU A 683 -27.07 11.86 23.02
N SER A 684 -27.33 13.06 22.53
CA SER A 684 -27.25 13.36 21.09
C SER A 684 -25.92 14.05 20.80
N TRP A 685 -25.27 13.67 19.69
CA TRP A 685 -23.95 14.19 19.34
C TRP A 685 -23.81 14.38 17.84
N LYS A 686 -23.22 15.51 17.41
CA LYS A 686 -22.96 15.79 16.00
C LYS A 686 -21.66 16.57 15.83
N LYS A 687 -20.80 16.14 14.89
CA LYS A 687 -19.50 16.79 14.62
C LYS A 687 -19.15 16.75 13.14
N VAL A 688 -18.51 17.84 12.68
CA VAL A 688 -17.88 17.94 11.37
C VAL A 688 -16.37 17.70 11.52
N PHE A 689 -15.81 16.87 10.65
CA PHE A 689 -14.39 16.59 10.54
C PHE A 689 -13.86 17.10 9.20
N GLY A 690 -12.74 17.83 9.20
CA GLY A 690 -12.26 18.58 8.04
C GLY A 690 -12.99 19.94 7.87
N PRO A 691 -12.92 20.56 6.66
CA PRO A 691 -12.30 20.01 5.46
C PRO A 691 -10.78 19.83 5.53
N VAL A 692 -10.31 18.70 5.01
CA VAL A 692 -8.90 18.45 4.68
C VAL A 692 -8.74 18.48 3.15
N PHE A 693 -7.62 18.97 2.67
CA PHE A 693 -7.35 19.14 1.24
C PHE A 693 -6.34 18.09 0.76
N THR A 694 -6.66 17.40 -0.33
CA THR A 694 -5.76 16.45 -1.00
C THR A 694 -5.19 17.15 -2.22
N TYR A 695 -3.91 17.51 -2.13
CA TYR A 695 -3.22 18.34 -3.12
C TYR A 695 -2.29 17.51 -4.00
N LEU A 696 -2.27 17.84 -5.28
CA LEU A 696 -1.40 17.26 -6.30
C LEU A 696 -0.61 18.39 -6.97
N ASN A 697 0.68 18.17 -7.16
CA ASN A 697 1.56 19.07 -7.91
C ASN A 697 2.52 18.26 -8.79
N CYS A 698 3.09 18.90 -9.80
CA CYS A 698 4.09 18.34 -10.71
C CYS A 698 5.30 19.27 -10.86
N LEU A 699 6.44 18.72 -11.29
CA LEU A 699 7.58 19.53 -11.67
C LEU A 699 7.27 20.28 -12.98
N PRO A 700 7.75 21.53 -13.14
CA PRO A 700 7.57 22.29 -14.38
C PRO A 700 8.42 21.74 -15.54
N ASP A 701 9.52 21.05 -15.22
CA ASP A 701 10.38 20.35 -16.18
C ASP A 701 11.16 19.19 -15.52
N GLN A 702 11.72 18.29 -16.35
CA GLN A 702 12.53 17.14 -15.93
C GLN A 702 13.94 17.50 -15.40
N THR A 703 14.29 18.78 -15.31
CA THR A 703 15.58 19.25 -14.76
C THR A 703 15.45 19.84 -13.36
N SER A 704 14.22 20.05 -12.89
CA SER A 704 13.88 20.57 -11.57
C SER A 704 14.14 19.53 -10.47
N ASP A 705 14.55 20.00 -9.28
CA ASP A 705 14.74 19.14 -8.11
C ASP A 705 13.38 18.56 -7.63
N PRO A 706 13.20 17.23 -7.55
CA PRO A 706 12.00 16.62 -6.99
C PRO A 706 11.60 17.12 -5.59
N LEU A 707 12.55 17.60 -4.78
CA LEU A 707 12.26 18.18 -3.47
C LEU A 707 11.54 19.54 -3.54
N SER A 708 11.53 20.21 -4.70
CA SER A 708 10.73 21.42 -4.91
C SER A 708 9.22 21.16 -4.76
N LEU A 709 8.74 19.95 -5.07
CA LEU A 709 7.35 19.52 -4.86
C LEU A 709 6.92 19.62 -3.39
N TRP A 710 7.84 19.40 -2.44
CA TRP A 710 7.57 19.55 -1.02
C TRP A 710 7.53 21.03 -0.60
N GLN A 711 8.44 21.86 -1.12
CA GLN A 711 8.39 23.31 -0.85
C GLN A 711 7.12 23.95 -1.42
N ASP A 712 6.69 23.52 -2.61
CA ASP A 712 5.44 23.94 -3.22
C ASP A 712 4.21 23.47 -2.42
N ALA A 713 4.19 22.22 -1.94
CA ALA A 713 3.13 21.73 -1.04
C ALA A 713 3.07 22.50 0.30
N LYS A 714 4.22 22.96 0.83
CA LYS A 714 4.26 23.88 1.98
C LYS A 714 3.71 25.26 1.62
N ASN A 715 3.97 25.79 0.42
CA ASN A 715 3.41 27.05 -0.05
C ASN A 715 1.88 26.95 -0.16
N GLN A 716 1.35 25.88 -0.77
CA GLN A 716 -0.09 25.63 -0.84
C GLN A 716 -0.71 25.46 0.55
N MET A 717 -0.04 24.77 1.48
CA MET A 717 -0.50 24.65 2.87
C MET A 717 -0.68 26.02 3.55
N LEU A 718 0.22 26.97 3.31
CA LEU A 718 0.06 28.34 3.82
C LEU A 718 -1.15 29.06 3.20
N ILE A 719 -1.45 28.82 1.91
CA ILE A 719 -2.63 29.36 1.22
C ILE A 719 -3.91 28.76 1.83
N GLU A 720 -3.99 27.44 2.02
CA GLU A 720 -5.16 26.78 2.63
C GLU A 720 -5.37 27.23 4.09
N VAL A 721 -4.31 27.37 4.88
CA VAL A 721 -4.36 27.88 6.27
C VAL A 721 -4.87 29.33 6.31
N GLN A 722 -4.47 30.18 5.35
CA GLN A 722 -4.96 31.57 5.25
C GLN A 722 -6.39 31.66 4.68
N SER A 723 -6.83 30.65 3.94
CA SER A 723 -8.15 30.59 3.30
C SER A 723 -9.23 29.91 4.14
N TRP A 724 -8.86 29.25 5.24
CA TRP A 724 -9.81 28.70 6.22
C TRP A 724 -10.24 29.77 7.25
N PRO A 725 -11.51 29.83 7.67
CA PRO A 725 -12.64 28.98 7.28
C PRO A 725 -13.15 29.31 5.87
N TYR A 726 -13.43 28.26 5.11
CA TYR A 726 -13.83 28.37 3.72
C TYR A 726 -15.25 28.94 3.59
N ASP A 727 -15.52 29.64 2.49
CA ASP A 727 -16.82 30.21 2.12
C ASP A 727 -17.69 29.24 1.29
N PHE A 728 -17.06 28.21 0.71
CA PHE A 728 -17.66 27.34 -0.31
C PHE A 728 -18.31 26.01 0.12
N PRO A 729 -18.06 25.40 1.31
CA PRO A 729 -18.74 24.16 1.70
C PRO A 729 -20.25 24.37 1.93
N ALA A 730 -21.08 23.53 1.30
CA ALA A 730 -22.52 23.78 1.20
C ALA A 730 -23.38 23.26 2.36
N SER A 731 -22.79 22.56 3.35
CA SER A 731 -23.54 22.03 4.49
C SER A 731 -23.72 23.06 5.61
N GLU A 732 -24.96 23.23 6.07
CA GLU A 732 -25.32 24.06 7.23
C GLU A 732 -24.63 23.62 8.54
N ASP A 733 -24.14 22.37 8.63
CA ASP A 733 -23.36 21.89 9.77
C ASP A 733 -21.93 22.45 9.81
N TYR A 734 -21.41 22.94 8.68
CA TYR A 734 -20.12 23.63 8.60
C TYR A 734 -20.30 25.12 8.90
N ALA A 735 -19.69 25.58 9.99
CA ALA A 735 -19.72 27.00 10.34
C ALA A 735 -18.83 27.80 9.37
N LEU A 736 -19.47 28.64 8.55
CA LEU A 736 -18.81 29.65 7.71
C LEU A 736 -18.17 30.75 8.56
N SER A 737 -17.43 31.65 7.93
CA SER A 737 -16.74 32.78 8.59
C SER A 737 -17.68 33.72 9.35
N ASP A 738 -18.92 33.92 8.89
CA ASP A 738 -19.91 34.76 9.57
C ASP A 738 -20.55 34.09 10.82
N LYS A 739 -20.35 32.78 11.02
CA LYS A 739 -20.81 32.01 12.19
C LYS A 739 -19.71 31.78 13.21
N ARG A 740 -18.72 32.67 13.23
CA ARG A 740 -17.52 32.57 14.07
C ARG A 740 -17.17 33.90 14.73
N GLY A 741 -16.43 33.83 15.84
CA GLY A 741 -15.92 34.97 16.58
C GLY A 741 -14.41 34.87 16.84
N CYS A 742 -13.89 35.84 17.57
CA CYS A 742 -12.50 35.91 18.01
C CYS A 742 -12.38 36.34 19.48
N ILE A 743 -11.29 35.93 20.12
CA ILE A 743 -10.88 36.36 21.46
C ILE A 743 -9.41 36.79 21.43
N SER A 744 -9.09 37.86 22.14
CA SER A 744 -7.74 38.37 22.36
C SER A 744 -7.52 38.70 23.83
N GLY A 745 -6.26 38.86 24.21
CA GLY A 745 -5.88 39.25 25.56
C GLY A 745 -4.37 39.14 25.77
N ARG A 746 -3.94 39.25 27.02
CA ARG A 746 -2.54 39.07 27.43
C ARG A 746 -2.45 38.10 28.60
N LEU A 747 -1.64 37.05 28.48
CA LEU A 747 -1.29 36.18 29.60
C LEU A 747 0.03 36.64 30.22
N LEU A 748 0.01 36.79 31.54
CA LEU A 748 1.15 37.10 32.38
C LEU A 748 1.33 35.99 33.42
N VAL A 749 2.54 35.79 33.93
CA VAL A 749 2.84 34.83 35.01
C VAL A 749 3.40 35.57 36.22
N ARG A 750 3.03 35.13 37.43
CA ARG A 750 3.58 35.63 38.70
C ARG A 750 3.89 34.49 39.67
N ASP A 751 5.10 34.50 40.23
CA ASP A 751 5.52 33.62 41.31
C ASP A 751 5.80 34.45 42.57
N LYS A 752 4.78 34.60 43.42
CA LYS A 752 4.76 35.46 44.62
C LYS A 752 5.87 35.18 45.65
N LEU A 753 6.55 34.03 45.58
CA LEU A 753 7.67 33.68 46.47
C LEU A 753 9.03 33.99 45.84
N LEU A 754 9.10 34.27 44.54
CA LEU A 754 10.30 34.76 43.85
C LEU A 754 10.24 36.27 43.59
N SER A 755 9.11 36.79 43.10
CA SER A 755 8.89 38.21 42.81
C SER A 755 7.39 38.55 42.67
N ASP A 756 7.00 39.75 43.09
CA ASP A 756 5.68 40.34 42.80
C ASP A 756 5.54 40.84 41.34
N GLU A 757 6.62 40.80 40.56
CA GLU A 757 6.67 41.20 39.15
C GLU A 757 5.76 40.32 38.28
N LEU A 758 5.09 40.95 37.30
CA LEU A 758 4.27 40.26 36.30
C LEU A 758 5.12 40.05 35.03
N LEU A 759 5.45 38.80 34.75
CA LEU A 759 6.28 38.44 33.59
C LEU A 759 5.41 38.08 32.38
N PRO A 760 5.78 38.50 31.16
CA PRO A 760 5.18 37.98 29.92
C PRO A 760 5.15 36.46 29.84
N ALA A 761 3.99 35.87 29.52
CA ALA A 761 3.87 34.44 29.25
C ALA A 761 4.32 34.09 27.82
N ASN A 762 5.57 34.41 27.49
CA ASN A 762 6.17 34.20 26.17
C ASN A 762 6.05 32.74 25.72
N GLY A 763 5.48 32.50 24.53
CA GLY A 763 5.29 31.16 23.98
C GLY A 763 4.24 30.31 24.70
N ALA A 764 3.40 30.89 25.57
CA ALA A 764 2.34 30.17 26.24
C ALA A 764 1.34 29.56 25.25
N SER A 765 1.05 28.28 25.41
CA SER A 765 0.03 27.55 24.66
C SER A 765 -1.34 27.87 25.25
N ILE A 766 -2.19 28.58 24.52
CA ILE A 766 -3.48 29.10 24.99
C ILE A 766 -4.60 28.59 24.08
N GLY A 767 -5.70 28.11 24.64
CA GLY A 767 -6.79 27.55 23.85
C GLY A 767 -8.17 27.53 24.51
N LEU A 768 -9.19 27.49 23.66
CA LEU A 768 -10.58 27.27 24.03
C LEU A 768 -10.95 25.79 23.83
N ALA A 769 -11.59 25.21 24.83
CA ALA A 769 -12.19 23.88 24.81
C ALA A 769 -13.58 23.92 25.46
N PRO A 770 -14.47 22.92 25.22
CA PRO A 770 -15.78 22.85 25.87
C PRO A 770 -15.67 22.83 27.41
N PRO A 771 -16.76 23.15 28.14
CA PRO A 771 -16.69 23.33 29.59
C PRO A 771 -16.26 22.07 30.34
N GLY A 772 -15.28 22.20 31.25
CA GLY A 772 -14.69 21.04 31.94
C GLY A 772 -13.81 21.38 33.14
N GLU A 773 -13.19 20.34 33.69
CA GLU A 773 -12.22 20.44 34.78
C GLU A 773 -10.88 21.03 34.28
N VAL A 774 -10.12 21.65 35.19
CA VAL A 774 -8.80 22.25 34.85
C VAL A 774 -7.88 21.23 34.18
N GLY A 775 -7.35 21.57 33.01
CA GLY A 775 -6.48 20.69 32.23
C GLY A 775 -7.22 19.65 31.35
N SER A 776 -8.56 19.55 31.40
CA SER A 776 -9.33 18.59 30.58
C SER A 776 -9.24 18.79 29.07
N TRP A 777 -8.79 19.97 28.59
CA TRP A 777 -8.58 20.22 27.17
C TRP A 777 -7.60 19.24 26.48
N GLN A 778 -6.73 18.56 27.22
CA GLN A 778 -5.86 17.52 26.66
C GLN A 778 -6.55 16.16 26.42
N THR A 779 -7.77 15.94 26.93
CA THR A 779 -8.57 14.70 26.73
C THR A 779 -9.86 14.92 25.93
N GLU A 780 -10.15 16.15 25.51
CA GLU A 780 -11.30 16.47 24.67
C GLU A 780 -11.27 15.71 23.31
N SER A 781 -12.45 15.24 22.88
CA SER A 781 -12.64 14.43 21.67
C SER A 781 -14.00 14.62 20.98
N LYS A 782 -15.05 14.99 21.73
CA LYS A 782 -16.43 15.17 21.26
C LYS A 782 -16.70 16.54 20.65
N GLY A 783 -16.16 17.60 21.24
CA GLY A 783 -16.42 19.00 20.85
C GLY A 783 -15.42 19.56 19.83
N TYR A 784 -15.34 20.88 19.74
CA TYR A 784 -14.37 21.61 18.93
C TYR A 784 -13.37 22.33 19.83
N GLN A 785 -12.13 22.48 19.37
CA GLN A 785 -11.05 23.15 20.12
C GLN A 785 -10.31 24.15 19.24
N PHE A 786 -9.84 25.24 19.83
CA PHE A 786 -9.16 26.33 19.12
C PHE A 786 -7.98 26.80 19.96
N TRP A 787 -6.83 27.08 19.36
CA TRP A 787 -5.61 27.39 20.11
C TRP A 787 -4.62 28.26 19.33
N THR A 788 -3.76 28.93 20.08
CA THR A 788 -2.64 29.75 19.59
C THR A 788 -1.47 29.66 20.58
N GLU A 789 -0.29 30.12 20.16
CA GLU A 789 0.83 30.43 21.05
C GLU A 789 0.85 31.96 21.30
N ALA A 790 1.23 32.38 22.50
CA ALA A 790 1.38 33.79 22.86
C ALA A 790 2.71 34.38 22.36
N ASP A 791 2.72 35.67 22.03
CA ASP A 791 3.93 36.38 21.59
C ASP A 791 4.92 36.65 22.74
N ALA A 792 6.05 37.29 22.42
CA ALA A 792 7.12 37.58 23.38
C ALA A 792 6.69 38.52 24.52
N ASP A 793 5.63 39.31 24.34
CA ASP A 793 5.01 40.15 25.36
C ASP A 793 3.87 39.41 26.10
N GLY A 794 3.50 38.20 25.68
CA GLY A 794 2.41 37.40 26.25
C GLY A 794 1.04 37.73 25.67
N TYR A 795 0.95 38.52 24.60
CA TYR A 795 -0.32 38.75 23.91
C TYR A 795 -0.72 37.54 23.06
N PHE A 796 -2.02 37.28 22.97
CA PHE A 796 -2.56 36.19 22.17
C PHE A 796 -3.83 36.62 21.43
N THR A 797 -4.15 35.92 20.36
CA THR A 797 -5.44 36.06 19.65
C THR A 797 -5.81 34.72 19.04
N ILE A 798 -7.05 34.28 19.27
CA ILE A 798 -7.64 33.10 18.65
C ILE A 798 -8.81 33.58 17.79
N THR A 799 -8.74 33.32 16.48
CA THR A 799 -9.76 33.71 15.51
C THR A 799 -10.60 32.52 15.05
N ASN A 800 -11.67 32.78 14.31
CA ASN A 800 -12.46 31.77 13.59
C ASN A 800 -13.08 30.70 14.52
N ILE A 801 -13.37 31.06 15.77
CA ILE A 801 -13.95 30.18 16.80
C ILE A 801 -15.45 30.02 16.53
N ARG A 802 -15.97 28.78 16.57
CA ARG A 802 -17.41 28.52 16.39
C ARG A 802 -18.23 29.08 17.55
N GLU A 803 -19.51 29.39 17.32
CA GLU A 803 -20.43 29.75 18.41
C GLU A 803 -20.53 28.63 19.46
N GLY A 804 -20.53 29.01 20.75
CA GLY A 804 -20.55 28.06 21.87
C GLY A 804 -20.05 28.65 23.18
N GLU A 805 -20.08 27.86 24.25
CA GLU A 805 -19.48 28.19 25.54
C GLU A 805 -18.19 27.37 25.74
N TYR A 806 -17.13 28.04 26.23
CA TYR A 806 -15.79 27.47 26.29
C TYR A 806 -15.07 27.84 27.60
N ASN A 807 -14.23 26.93 28.12
CA ASN A 807 -13.18 27.30 29.06
C ASN A 807 -11.94 27.76 28.28
N LEU A 808 -11.41 28.94 28.62
CA LEU A 808 -10.07 29.34 28.23
C LEU A 808 -9.05 28.63 29.12
N ASN A 809 -8.23 27.79 28.51
CA ASN A 809 -7.15 27.02 29.12
C ASN A 809 -5.80 27.57 28.64
N ALA A 810 -4.75 27.40 29.44
CA ALA A 810 -3.38 27.62 29.01
C ALA A 810 -2.36 26.76 29.75
N TYR A 811 -1.17 26.62 29.18
CA TYR A 811 0.04 26.30 29.92
C TYR A 811 1.21 27.16 29.44
N VAL A 812 2.22 27.36 30.27
CA VAL A 812 3.38 28.21 29.97
C VAL A 812 4.65 27.41 30.19
N THR A 813 5.42 27.18 29.13
CA THR A 813 6.74 26.53 29.20
C THR A 813 7.62 27.23 30.24
N GLY A 814 8.26 26.45 31.12
CA GLY A 814 9.01 26.96 32.26
C GLY A 814 8.18 27.16 33.53
N TRP A 815 6.86 26.89 33.50
CA TRP A 815 5.99 26.98 34.68
C TRP A 815 5.07 25.76 34.82
N ILE A 816 5.12 25.11 35.99
CA ILE A 816 4.31 23.92 36.31
C ILE A 816 2.81 24.22 36.19
N GLY A 817 2.03 23.27 35.66
CA GLY A 817 0.58 23.16 35.84
C GLY A 817 -0.27 23.51 34.62
N ASP A 818 -1.59 23.55 34.85
CA ASP A 818 -2.62 23.98 33.90
C ASP A 818 -3.29 25.25 34.43
N TYR A 819 -3.39 26.27 33.58
CA TYR A 819 -4.23 27.44 33.82
C TYR A 819 -5.62 27.23 33.22
N GLN A 820 -6.65 27.64 33.95
CA GLN A 820 -8.01 27.79 33.42
C GLN A 820 -8.57 29.13 33.91
N TYR A 821 -9.16 29.90 32.99
CA TYR A 821 -9.83 31.15 33.34
C TYR A 821 -11.11 30.87 34.14
N GLU A 822 -11.37 31.67 35.17
CA GLU A 822 -12.46 31.46 36.14
C GLU A 822 -13.87 31.56 35.52
N GLN A 823 -14.00 32.19 34.35
CA GLN A 823 -15.27 32.45 33.69
C GLN A 823 -15.35 31.71 32.35
N LEU A 824 -16.54 31.21 32.01
CA LEU A 824 -16.81 30.68 30.68
C LEU A 824 -16.84 31.82 29.65
N ILE A 825 -16.25 31.56 28.49
CA ILE A 825 -16.27 32.44 27.33
C ILE A 825 -17.42 32.00 26.41
N THR A 826 -18.44 32.85 26.28
CA THR A 826 -19.52 32.66 25.31
C THR A 826 -19.15 33.32 23.98
N ILE A 827 -18.89 32.52 22.96
CA ILE A 827 -18.59 32.97 21.58
C ILE A 827 -19.90 33.07 20.79
N THR A 828 -20.06 34.16 20.04
CA THR A 828 -21.21 34.43 19.17
C THR A 828 -20.76 34.96 17.80
N ALA A 829 -21.61 34.84 16.79
CA ALA A 829 -21.33 35.25 15.42
C ALA A 829 -20.82 36.71 15.33
N GLY A 830 -19.60 36.88 14.83
CA GLY A 830 -18.94 38.17 14.67
C GLY A 830 -18.47 38.85 15.97
N CYS A 831 -18.43 38.14 17.10
CA CYS A 831 -17.91 38.74 18.34
C CYS A 831 -16.38 38.92 18.31
N ASP A 832 -15.91 40.00 18.91
CA ASP A 832 -14.50 40.27 19.20
C ASP A 832 -14.40 40.57 20.70
N ILE A 833 -13.69 39.71 21.43
CA ILE A 833 -13.63 39.73 22.90
C ILE A 833 -12.18 40.01 23.32
N ASP A 834 -11.92 41.19 23.87
CA ASP A 834 -10.68 41.48 24.61
C ASP A 834 -10.90 41.18 26.10
N ILE A 835 -10.22 40.16 26.63
CA ILE A 835 -10.26 39.84 28.08
C ILE A 835 -9.22 40.62 28.90
N SER A 836 -8.52 41.57 28.28
CA SER A 836 -7.44 42.35 28.87
C SER A 836 -6.28 41.46 29.35
N SER A 837 -5.59 41.85 30.42
CA SER A 837 -4.48 41.07 30.98
C SER A 837 -4.96 40.12 32.09
N ILE A 838 -4.75 38.82 31.88
CA ILE A 838 -4.97 37.75 32.85
C ILE A 838 -3.63 37.28 33.43
N VAL A 839 -3.63 36.86 34.69
CA VAL A 839 -2.43 36.41 35.41
C VAL A 839 -2.56 34.95 35.79
N TYR A 840 -1.60 34.13 35.38
CA TYR A 840 -1.37 32.80 35.92
C TYR A 840 -0.49 32.89 37.17
N GLU A 841 -0.89 32.20 38.23
CA GLU A 841 -0.08 31.98 39.43
C GLU A 841 0.23 30.47 39.52
N PRO A 842 1.42 30.03 39.08
CA PRO A 842 1.78 28.61 39.07
C PRO A 842 1.79 28.02 40.49
N PRO A 843 1.43 26.74 40.68
CA PRO A 843 1.40 26.13 42.01
C PRO A 843 2.77 26.19 42.71
N ARG A 844 2.81 26.88 43.84
CA ARG A 844 3.95 26.92 44.77
C ARG A 844 3.45 27.10 46.20
N ASP A 845 3.91 26.23 47.09
CA ASP A 845 3.65 26.23 48.53
C ASP A 845 4.87 26.74 49.32
N GLY A 846 6.08 26.78 48.71
CA GLY A 846 7.27 27.37 49.34
C GLY A 846 8.50 27.55 48.42
N PRO A 847 9.63 28.03 48.98
CA PRO A 847 10.90 28.18 48.26
C PRO A 847 11.40 26.86 47.64
N THR A 848 12.00 26.93 46.45
CA THR A 848 12.68 25.76 45.84
C THR A 848 13.92 25.37 46.65
N VAL A 849 14.03 24.11 47.06
CA VAL A 849 15.29 23.51 47.56
C VAL A 849 16.17 23.09 46.37
N TRP A 850 15.57 22.33 45.44
CA TRP A 850 16.16 21.89 44.19
C TRP A 850 15.07 21.51 43.18
N GLU A 851 15.43 21.45 41.91
CA GLU A 851 14.57 21.08 40.78
C GLU A 851 15.35 20.32 39.70
N ILE A 852 14.66 19.52 38.90
CA ILE A 852 15.19 18.64 37.85
C ILE A 852 14.26 18.71 36.62
N GLY A 853 14.84 18.88 35.43
CA GLY A 853 14.13 19.05 34.16
C GLY A 853 13.68 20.49 33.89
N ILE A 854 12.81 20.66 32.89
CA ILE A 854 12.14 21.91 32.53
C ILE A 854 10.63 21.61 32.44
N PRO A 855 9.74 22.33 33.14
CA PRO A 855 8.32 22.03 33.08
C PRO A 855 7.75 22.58 31.76
N ASP A 856 7.73 21.73 30.73
CA ASP A 856 7.26 22.03 29.37
C ASP A 856 6.36 20.93 28.77
N ARG A 857 6.09 19.87 29.54
CA ARG A 857 5.32 18.65 29.23
C ARG A 857 6.06 17.62 28.36
N SER A 858 7.36 17.78 28.19
CA SER A 858 8.23 16.91 27.38
C SER A 858 9.16 16.04 28.24
N ALA A 859 10.00 15.24 27.58
CA ALA A 859 11.14 14.54 28.19
C ALA A 859 12.39 14.70 27.31
N ALA A 860 12.47 15.80 26.55
CA ALA A 860 13.41 16.01 25.45
C ALA A 860 14.82 16.41 25.90
N GLU A 861 14.93 17.01 27.08
CA GLU A 861 16.16 17.51 27.67
C GLU A 861 16.91 16.45 28.49
N PHE A 862 16.23 15.36 28.88
CA PHE A 862 16.83 14.25 29.62
C PHE A 862 17.76 13.38 28.77
N PHE A 863 18.57 12.56 29.42
CA PHE A 863 19.53 11.69 28.75
C PHE A 863 18.84 10.58 27.93
N VAL A 864 18.72 10.83 26.63
CA VAL A 864 18.48 9.81 25.62
C VAL A 864 19.81 9.09 25.33
N PRO A 865 19.89 7.75 25.45
CA PRO A 865 21.10 6.99 25.13
C PRO A 865 21.34 6.92 23.62
N ASP A 866 22.50 6.42 23.20
CA ASP A 866 22.69 6.03 21.80
C ASP A 866 21.82 4.81 21.45
N PRO A 867 21.35 4.65 20.20
CA PRO A 867 20.62 3.46 19.79
C PRO A 867 21.50 2.20 19.82
N ASN A 868 20.89 1.02 19.98
CA ASN A 868 21.61 -0.24 19.80
C ASN A 868 21.94 -0.39 18.29
N PRO A 869 23.21 -0.57 17.86
CA PRO A 869 23.58 -0.59 16.43
C PRO A 869 22.91 -1.69 15.58
N LYS A 870 22.21 -2.65 16.22
CA LYS A 870 21.42 -3.70 15.55
C LYS A 870 20.03 -3.24 15.10
N TYR A 871 19.54 -2.10 15.61
CA TYR A 871 18.15 -1.65 15.51
C TYR A 871 18.01 -0.18 15.10
N ILE A 872 19.00 0.35 14.39
CA ILE A 872 19.08 1.77 14.04
C ILE A 872 18.03 2.16 12.98
N ASN A 873 17.51 3.37 13.00
CA ASN A 873 16.90 4.00 11.82
C ASN A 873 17.85 5.10 11.34
N LYS A 874 18.26 5.07 10.07
CA LYS A 874 19.29 5.98 9.55
C LYS A 874 18.82 7.43 9.46
N LEU A 875 17.50 7.67 9.45
CA LEU A 875 16.90 9.01 9.49
C LEU A 875 17.25 9.78 10.78
N TYR A 876 17.41 9.05 11.89
CA TYR A 876 17.55 9.64 13.23
C TYR A 876 18.99 9.60 13.78
N ILE A 877 19.99 9.49 12.91
CA ILE A 877 21.42 9.56 13.29
C ILE A 877 21.85 11.02 13.34
N GLY A 878 22.22 11.52 14.52
CA GLY A 878 22.59 12.94 14.71
C GLY A 878 21.42 13.93 14.60
N HIS A 879 20.19 13.43 14.58
CA HIS A 879 18.95 14.21 14.46
C HIS A 879 18.47 14.70 15.84
N PRO A 880 17.76 15.85 15.96
CA PRO A 880 17.15 16.28 17.22
C PRO A 880 16.20 15.21 17.79
N ASP A 881 15.27 14.70 16.98
CA ASP A 881 14.39 13.57 17.32
C ASP A 881 15.12 12.20 17.48
N ARG A 882 16.37 12.14 17.96
CA ARG A 882 17.07 10.87 18.18
C ARG A 882 16.36 9.93 19.18
N PHE A 883 15.44 10.46 19.99
CA PHE A 883 14.50 9.67 20.80
C PHE A 883 13.58 8.76 19.98
N ARG A 884 13.48 8.94 18.66
CA ARG A 884 12.64 8.13 17.77
C ARG A 884 13.28 6.80 17.34
N GLN A 885 14.44 6.44 17.88
CA GLN A 885 15.12 5.17 17.57
C GLN A 885 14.49 3.99 18.35
N TYR A 886 14.30 2.85 17.68
CA TYR A 886 13.82 1.62 18.34
C TYR A 886 14.80 1.11 19.42
N GLY A 887 14.25 0.62 20.54
CA GLY A 887 15.01 -0.11 21.57
C GLY A 887 15.76 0.77 22.57
N LEU A 888 15.56 2.10 22.54
CA LEU A 888 16.23 3.02 23.47
C LEU A 888 15.92 2.71 24.95
N TRP A 889 14.71 2.23 25.27
CA TRP A 889 14.34 1.85 26.64
C TRP A 889 15.17 0.66 27.17
N GLU A 890 15.53 -0.31 26.31
CA GLU A 890 16.33 -1.48 26.70
C GLU A 890 17.75 -1.08 27.15
N ARG A 891 18.27 0.04 26.63
CA ARG A 891 19.60 0.57 26.98
C ARG A 891 19.76 0.86 28.47
N TYR A 892 18.69 1.14 29.23
CA TYR A 892 18.77 1.34 30.68
C TYR A 892 19.46 0.13 31.35
N THR A 893 18.98 -1.09 31.03
CA THR A 893 19.54 -2.33 31.58
C THR A 893 20.95 -2.67 31.07
N GLU A 894 21.37 -2.12 29.92
CA GLU A 894 22.75 -2.25 29.42
C GLU A 894 23.73 -1.30 30.14
N LEU A 895 23.27 -0.10 30.52
CA LEU A 895 24.05 0.94 31.18
C LEU A 895 24.11 0.76 32.70
N TYR A 896 23.02 0.27 33.30
CA TYR A 896 22.85 0.04 34.74
C TYR A 896 22.67 -1.46 35.09
N PRO A 897 23.60 -2.37 34.71
CA PRO A 897 23.40 -3.83 34.76
C PRO A 897 23.61 -4.47 36.16
N LYS A 898 23.65 -3.68 37.23
CA LYS A 898 24.00 -4.14 38.60
C LYS A 898 23.38 -3.32 39.73
N GLU A 899 23.38 -2.01 39.54
CA GLU A 899 23.03 -0.96 40.49
C GLU A 899 22.28 0.10 39.67
N ASP A 900 21.20 0.65 40.21
CA ASP A 900 20.34 1.62 39.52
C ASP A 900 20.99 3.01 39.39
N LEU A 901 20.36 3.87 38.58
CA LEU A 901 20.77 5.25 38.35
C LEU A 901 20.67 6.08 39.64
N VAL A 902 21.83 6.53 40.16
CA VAL A 902 21.91 7.42 41.33
C VAL A 902 22.22 8.85 40.88
N PHE A 903 21.22 9.74 40.98
CA PHE A 903 21.37 11.16 40.66
C PHE A 903 21.68 11.99 41.93
N THR A 904 22.76 12.78 41.90
CA THR A 904 23.19 13.58 43.06
C THR A 904 22.94 15.06 42.83
N ILE A 905 22.03 15.67 43.60
CA ILE A 905 21.69 17.09 43.51
C ILE A 905 22.96 17.96 43.62
N GLY A 906 23.13 18.90 42.70
CA GLY A 906 24.28 19.82 42.66
C GLY A 906 25.60 19.21 42.16
N VAL A 907 25.61 17.93 41.76
CA VAL A 907 26.78 17.23 41.21
C VAL A 907 26.48 16.60 39.84
N SER A 908 25.32 15.94 39.71
CA SER A 908 24.84 15.32 38.48
C SER A 908 24.14 16.32 37.55
N ASP A 909 24.16 16.04 36.26
CA ASP A 909 23.57 16.85 35.18
C ASP A 909 22.43 16.06 34.52
N TYR A 910 21.20 16.56 34.60
CA TYR A 910 20.03 15.80 34.11
C TYR A 910 20.02 15.57 32.59
N GLN A 911 20.81 16.32 31.82
CA GLN A 911 20.96 16.13 30.37
C GLN A 911 21.91 14.96 30.02
N LYS A 912 22.62 14.40 31.02
CA LYS A 912 23.64 13.35 30.86
C LYS A 912 23.42 12.15 31.77
N ASP A 913 22.96 12.41 32.99
CA ASP A 913 22.93 11.47 34.11
C ASP A 913 21.51 11.05 34.50
N TRP A 914 20.46 11.69 33.96
CA TRP A 914 19.06 11.33 34.21
C TRP A 914 18.42 10.73 32.96
N PHE A 915 18.15 9.42 32.97
CA PHE A 915 17.69 8.68 31.81
C PHE A 915 16.22 8.98 31.48
N PHE A 916 15.92 9.22 30.19
CA PHE A 916 14.64 9.79 29.73
C PHE A 916 13.36 8.97 30.03
N ALA A 917 13.47 7.66 30.29
CA ALA A 917 12.34 6.77 30.56
C ALA A 917 12.60 5.85 31.76
N HIS A 918 11.72 5.90 32.76
CA HIS A 918 11.87 5.20 34.03
C HIS A 918 11.20 3.82 34.00
N LEU A 919 11.93 2.79 34.45
CA LEU A 919 11.55 1.37 34.47
C LEU A 919 11.70 0.80 35.92
N GLU A 920 11.35 -0.47 36.13
CA GLU A 920 10.90 -1.01 37.44
C GLU A 920 11.96 -1.27 38.56
N LYS A 921 11.83 -0.56 39.71
CA LYS A 921 11.95 -1.04 41.13
C LYS A 921 11.37 0.02 42.14
N VAL A 922 11.32 -0.20 43.48
CA VAL A 922 10.08 -0.01 44.36
C VAL A 922 10.12 0.96 45.64
N GLN A 923 9.17 1.93 45.93
CA GLN A 923 8.74 2.44 47.32
C GLN A 923 8.25 3.91 47.76
N GLU A 924 8.60 4.48 48.97
CA GLU A 924 7.80 5.29 50.03
C GLU A 924 8.40 6.46 51.08
N ASN A 925 7.75 7.66 51.44
CA ASN A 925 7.81 8.94 52.42
C ASN A 925 9.17 9.59 52.98
N SER A 926 9.43 10.90 53.36
CA SER A 926 8.70 12.24 53.29
C SER A 926 9.24 13.69 53.76
N THR A 927 8.41 14.68 54.28
CA THR A 927 8.30 16.16 53.87
C THR A 927 9.53 17.00 53.93
N TYR A 928 9.49 18.24 53.39
CA TYR A 928 9.26 18.85 52.05
C TYR A 928 8.07 18.52 51.11
N LYS A 929 7.47 19.56 50.47
CA LYS A 929 6.45 19.44 49.40
C LYS A 929 7.13 19.03 48.09
N LEU A 930 6.72 17.93 47.46
CA LEU A 930 7.36 17.42 46.25
C LEU A 930 6.39 17.50 45.06
N ARG A 931 6.72 18.33 44.06
CA ARG A 931 6.03 18.34 42.77
C ARG A 931 6.64 17.26 41.89
N ILE A 932 5.81 16.42 41.30
CA ILE A 932 6.21 15.50 40.23
C ILE A 932 5.28 15.72 39.06
N THR A 933 5.84 15.95 37.88
CA THR A 933 5.10 15.99 36.62
C THR A 933 5.58 14.89 35.70
N LEU A 934 4.64 14.24 35.03
CA LEU A 934 4.90 13.18 34.06
C LEU A 934 4.48 13.65 32.67
N ALA A 935 5.40 13.56 31.71
CA ALA A 935 5.11 13.79 30.30
C ALA A 935 4.24 12.65 29.72
N THR A 936 4.37 11.42 30.24
CA THR A 936 3.57 10.26 29.84
C THR A 936 3.65 9.12 30.85
N ALA A 937 2.65 8.22 30.84
CA ALA A 937 2.68 6.97 31.59
C ALA A 937 2.12 5.79 30.76
N ASN A 938 2.64 4.59 30.97
CA ASN A 938 2.16 3.38 30.33
C ASN A 938 2.21 2.18 31.29
N VAL A 939 1.05 1.75 31.81
CA VAL A 939 0.93 0.60 32.74
C VAL A 939 1.93 0.72 33.89
N ALA A 940 1.95 1.89 34.52
CA ALA A 940 2.91 2.25 35.54
C ALA A 940 2.16 2.61 36.82
N GLU A 941 2.76 2.30 37.97
CA GLU A 941 2.38 2.87 39.25
C GLU A 941 3.63 3.56 39.79
N LEU A 942 3.60 4.90 39.85
CA LEU A 942 4.68 5.67 40.45
C LEU A 942 4.51 5.65 41.96
N GLN A 943 5.53 5.18 42.67
CA GLN A 943 5.69 5.46 44.09
C GLN A 943 7.06 6.15 44.34
N VAL A 944 7.27 6.69 45.53
CA VAL A 944 8.41 7.58 45.85
C VAL A 944 8.96 7.25 47.25
N ARG A 945 10.20 6.75 47.38
CA ARG A 945 10.84 6.34 48.66
C ARG A 945 11.71 7.41 49.29
N MET A 946 11.86 7.40 50.61
CA MET A 946 12.91 8.18 51.26
C MET A 946 13.62 7.43 52.39
N ASN A 947 14.95 7.54 52.39
CA ASN A 947 15.92 7.09 53.38
C ASN A 947 15.99 5.58 53.73
N GLU A 948 14.91 4.80 53.63
CA GLU A 948 14.92 3.33 53.78
C GLU A 948 14.26 2.64 52.58
N ASP A 949 15.03 1.82 51.84
CA ASP A 949 14.49 0.94 50.79
C ASP A 949 13.63 -0.22 51.37
N GLU A 950 12.74 -0.81 50.56
CA GLU A 950 11.93 -2.02 50.81
C GLU A 950 11.05 -2.05 52.10
N SER A 951 10.72 -0.90 52.69
CA SER A 951 9.97 -0.75 53.96
C SER A 951 8.56 -0.12 53.79
N GLU A 952 7.45 -0.80 54.15
CA GLU A 952 6.09 -0.18 54.19
C GLU A 952 6.05 1.08 55.06
N LYS A 953 6.80 1.08 56.16
CA LYS A 953 6.89 2.24 57.06
C LYS A 953 7.48 3.45 56.37
N SER A 954 8.16 3.26 55.25
CA SER A 954 8.75 4.41 54.62
C SER A 954 7.72 5.37 54.03
N LEU A 955 6.37 5.09 53.85
CA LEU A 955 5.27 5.50 52.86
C LEU A 955 4.64 6.91 52.61
N ILE A 956 4.87 7.53 51.41
CA ILE A 956 4.20 8.78 50.94
C ILE A 956 3.01 8.47 50.06
N PHE A 957 3.30 7.91 48.89
CA PHE A 957 2.53 8.22 47.70
C PHE A 957 2.62 7.08 46.71
N THR A 958 1.46 6.78 46.16
CA THR A 958 1.30 5.97 44.96
C THR A 958 0.34 6.71 44.05
N THR A 959 0.58 6.68 42.74
CA THR A 959 -0.41 7.12 41.74
C THR A 959 -1.57 6.13 41.58
N GLY A 960 -1.42 4.90 42.09
CA GLY A 960 -2.09 3.72 41.53
C GLY A 960 -1.64 3.44 40.09
N VAL A 961 -2.22 2.43 39.46
CA VAL A 961 -1.92 2.10 38.05
C VAL A 961 -2.50 3.19 37.12
N ILE A 962 -1.62 3.82 36.34
CA ILE A 962 -1.92 4.92 35.42
C ILE A 962 -1.36 4.68 34.01
N GLY A 963 -1.86 5.45 33.04
CA GLY A 963 -1.30 5.53 31.69
C GLY A 963 -2.14 4.85 30.60
N HIS A 964 -1.52 3.88 29.93
CA HIS A 964 -1.93 3.31 28.63
C HIS A 964 -1.68 4.22 27.41
N ASP A 965 -0.92 5.31 27.57
CA ASP A 965 -0.52 6.22 26.49
C ASP A 965 0.24 5.45 25.37
N ASN A 966 1.00 4.41 25.74
CA ASN A 966 1.91 3.60 24.91
C ASN A 966 3.08 4.39 24.26
N THR A 967 3.37 5.60 24.75
CA THR A 967 4.39 6.52 24.20
C THR A 967 5.79 5.91 24.09
N ILE A 968 6.25 5.17 25.13
CA ILE A 968 7.54 4.46 25.16
C ILE A 968 7.67 3.47 23.99
N ALA A 969 6.59 2.74 23.69
CA ALA A 969 6.54 1.76 22.59
C ALA A 969 6.29 2.41 21.21
N ARG A 970 6.18 3.74 21.13
CA ARG A 970 5.74 4.49 19.94
C ARG A 970 6.61 5.71 19.66
N HIS A 971 7.89 5.66 20.08
CA HIS A 971 8.91 6.63 19.69
C HIS A 971 8.58 8.08 20.05
N GLY A 972 7.83 8.28 21.14
CA GLY A 972 7.47 9.60 21.67
C GLY A 972 8.16 9.92 22.98
N ILE A 973 8.11 11.20 23.36
CA ILE A 973 8.65 11.76 24.60
C ILE A 973 7.57 12.39 25.50
N HIS A 974 6.31 12.41 25.04
CA HIS A 974 5.15 12.93 25.76
C HIS A 974 3.85 12.25 25.27
N GLY A 975 2.84 12.23 26.13
CA GLY A 975 1.53 11.61 25.94
C GLY A 975 0.46 12.44 26.65
N LEU A 976 -0.10 11.93 27.76
CA LEU A 976 -0.95 12.72 28.65
C LEU A 976 -0.16 13.24 29.87
N TYR A 977 -0.18 14.55 30.05
CA TYR A 977 0.47 15.28 31.14
C TYR A 977 -0.26 15.05 32.46
N ARG A 978 0.50 14.70 33.52
CA ARG A 978 -0.05 14.39 34.85
C ARG A 978 0.79 15.07 35.93
N LEU A 979 0.19 16.01 36.69
CA LEU A 979 0.80 16.70 37.83
C LEU A 979 0.37 16.04 39.15
N TYR A 980 1.36 15.65 39.96
CA TYR A 980 1.17 15.17 41.32
C TYR A 980 1.80 16.12 42.32
N ASN A 981 0.97 16.58 43.25
CA ASN A 981 1.39 17.36 44.40
C ASN A 981 1.53 16.39 45.56
N VAL A 982 2.74 15.88 45.76
CA VAL A 982 2.98 14.92 46.83
C VAL A 982 3.02 15.71 48.14
N ASP A 983 2.11 15.35 49.05
CA ASP A 983 2.14 15.69 50.48
C ASP A 983 2.74 14.53 51.26
N VAL A 984 3.45 14.90 52.32
CA VAL A 984 4.72 14.32 52.72
C VAL A 984 4.80 14.76 54.23
N PRO A 985 5.08 13.92 55.27
CA PRO A 985 5.37 14.31 56.70
C PRO A 985 6.87 14.40 57.15
N SER A 986 7.32 15.44 57.90
CA SER A 986 8.73 15.95 57.81
C SER A 986 9.76 15.25 58.69
N GLU A 987 9.25 14.46 59.63
CA GLU A 987 9.95 13.54 60.53
C GLU A 987 10.72 12.41 59.83
N LYS A 988 10.75 12.39 58.48
CA LYS A 988 11.54 11.45 57.68
C LYS A 988 12.87 12.01 57.15
N LEU A 989 13.07 13.33 57.10
CA LEU A 989 14.41 13.85 56.77
C LEU A 989 15.39 13.59 57.92
N LEU A 990 16.62 13.32 57.54
CA LEU A 990 17.80 13.26 58.40
C LEU A 990 18.58 14.58 58.31
N GLU A 991 19.37 14.88 59.35
CA GLU A 991 20.35 15.97 59.30
C GLU A 991 21.55 15.52 58.45
N GLY A 992 21.71 16.10 57.26
CA GLY A 992 22.74 15.72 56.29
C GLY A 992 22.15 15.09 55.03
N ASP A 993 22.79 14.01 54.54
CA ASP A 993 22.39 13.34 53.30
C ASP A 993 21.01 12.68 53.43
N ASN A 994 20.20 12.81 52.37
CA ASN A 994 18.87 12.23 52.28
C ASN A 994 18.68 11.61 50.89
N THR A 995 18.17 10.38 50.84
CA THR A 995 17.99 9.61 49.60
C THR A 995 16.52 9.58 49.25
N LEU A 996 16.13 10.26 48.17
CA LEU A 996 14.84 10.06 47.51
C LEU A 996 15.00 8.94 46.47
N PHE A 997 14.19 7.89 46.56
CA PHE A 997 14.07 6.88 45.52
C PHE A 997 12.79 7.17 44.71
N LEU A 998 12.82 6.90 43.42
CA LEU A 998 11.65 6.97 42.55
C LEU A 998 11.44 5.62 41.90
N THR A 999 10.19 5.30 41.63
CA THR A 999 9.78 3.92 41.42
C THR A 999 8.74 3.75 40.34
N GLN A 1000 8.88 2.72 39.53
CA GLN A 1000 7.74 1.99 38.97
C GLN A 1000 7.71 0.60 39.63
N ALA A 1001 6.53 0.12 40.07
CA ALA A 1001 6.38 -1.20 40.71
C ALA A 1001 5.29 -2.10 40.09
N MET A 1002 4.97 -1.87 38.81
CA MET A 1002 3.89 -2.59 38.10
C MET A 1002 4.43 -3.81 37.34
N THR A 1003 4.78 -4.84 38.14
CA THR A 1003 5.47 -6.11 37.81
C THR A 1003 4.84 -7.02 36.74
N THR A 1004 3.85 -6.53 36.00
CA THR A 1004 3.33 -7.24 34.82
C THR A 1004 4.38 -7.24 33.70
N VAL A 1005 4.48 -8.33 32.95
CA VAL A 1005 5.66 -8.67 32.12
C VAL A 1005 5.75 -7.90 30.78
N GLY A 1006 5.41 -6.61 30.79
CA GLY A 1006 5.47 -5.73 29.62
C GLY A 1006 6.77 -4.92 29.57
N ALA A 1007 7.57 -5.11 28.52
CA ALA A 1007 8.83 -4.36 28.30
C ALA A 1007 8.65 -2.84 28.04
N PHE A 1008 7.42 -2.34 28.12
CA PHE A 1008 7.02 -0.94 27.91
C PHE A 1008 6.30 -0.35 29.15
N ASN A 1009 6.31 -1.08 30.27
CA ASN A 1009 5.71 -0.63 31.51
C ASN A 1009 6.65 0.41 32.14
N GLY A 1010 6.19 1.65 32.25
CA GLY A 1010 7.06 2.77 32.61
C GLY A 1010 6.42 4.14 32.46
N LEU A 1011 7.19 5.17 32.76
CA LEU A 1011 6.80 6.57 32.70
C LEU A 1011 7.96 7.44 32.21
N MET A 1012 7.66 8.63 31.74
CA MET A 1012 8.66 9.68 31.50
C MET A 1012 8.32 10.88 32.38
N TYR A 1013 9.32 11.42 33.05
CA TYR A 1013 9.17 12.66 33.80
C TYR A 1013 9.13 13.85 32.83
N ASP A 1014 8.45 14.90 33.26
CA ASP A 1014 8.53 16.26 32.70
C ASP A 1014 9.48 17.05 33.62
N TYR A 1015 9.06 17.25 34.86
CA TYR A 1015 9.82 18.03 35.83
C TYR A 1015 9.55 17.60 37.27
N ILE A 1016 10.56 17.74 38.14
CA ILE A 1016 10.50 17.43 39.57
C ILE A 1016 11.02 18.61 40.39
N ARG A 1017 10.32 19.02 41.45
CA ARG A 1017 10.77 20.08 42.38
C ARG A 1017 10.48 19.75 43.84
N LEU A 1018 11.44 20.01 44.71
CA LEU A 1018 11.27 19.99 46.16
C LEU A 1018 11.11 21.42 46.71
N GLU A 1019 10.08 21.64 47.52
CA GLU A 1019 9.74 22.92 48.15
C GLU A 1019 9.83 22.85 49.68
N GLU A 1020 10.43 23.88 50.30
CA GLU A 1020 10.43 24.05 51.76
C GLU A 1020 9.03 24.36 52.30
N PRO A 1021 8.69 23.95 53.54
CA PRO A 1021 7.53 24.47 54.23
C PRO A 1021 7.61 26.00 54.32
N CYS A 1022 6.57 26.70 53.87
CA CYS A 1022 6.54 28.16 53.98
C CYS A 1022 6.72 28.59 55.44
N LEU A 1023 7.83 29.28 55.72
CA LEU A 1023 8.06 29.89 57.02
C LEU A 1023 6.93 30.89 57.27
N ALA A 1024 6.11 30.61 58.29
CA ALA A 1024 5.09 31.54 58.77
C ALA A 1024 5.78 32.82 59.25
N SER A 1025 5.90 33.79 58.34
CA SER A 1025 6.51 35.08 58.58
C SER A 1025 5.75 35.79 59.69
N ASN A 1026 6.40 35.99 60.83
CA ASN A 1026 5.88 36.78 61.95
C ASN A 1026 5.80 38.27 61.53
N PHE A 1027 4.79 38.62 60.75
CA PHE A 1027 4.45 40.00 60.44
C PHE A 1027 3.88 40.68 61.69
N HIS A 1028 4.68 41.60 62.25
CA HIS A 1028 4.30 42.58 63.25
C HIS A 1028 4.72 43.98 62.77
#